data_AF-A0A061AB80-F1
#
_entry.id   AF-A0A061AB80-F1
#
_cell.length_a   1.000
_cell.length_b   1.000
_cell.length_c   1.000
_cell.angle_alpha   90.00
_cell.angle_beta   90.00
_cell.angle_gamma   90.00
#
_symmetry.space_group_name_H-M   'P 1'
#
loop_
_entity.id
_entity.type
_entity.pdbx_description
1 polymer ?
#
loop_
_entity_poly.entity_id
_entity_poly.type
_entity_poly.pdbx_seq_one_letter_code
_entity_poly.pdbx_strand_id
1 'polypeptide(L)'
;MAVPGTANAATAAPDTTRATTLGAQAAQSGRYFGTAVAAGKLGDATYSTILNREFNAVTPENEMKWDTIERFRGSFNFGPADQIVGQATSHGQRVRGHTLVWHSQLPSWVSSIADASTLRGVMNNHITTTMNHYKGKILAWDVVNEAFADGGSGQHRPSVFQNLLGNGFIEEAFRAARAADPSAKLCYNDYNIENWSDAKTQGVYRMVRDFKTRGVPIDCVGFQAHFGTSSPPASFQTTLSNFAALGVDVQITELDIAQAPTTAYANTVRACMNVSRCTGITVWGIRDSDSWRAGENPLLFDRGGNKKPAYQSVLTALGGTAAKSATSATSATSATKADALPSAFSWSSSGVLMSPKPDSTHNIAGLKDPSVVHYNGKYHVFASVASSSGYGLVYLSFTDWSQANSATHHYLDRGAIGTGYRAAPQVFYFAPQKTWYLVYQTGNASYSTNTDISNPNGWSAPRNFYSSMPDIIRQNIGNGYWVDMWVICDSADCYLFSSDDNGHLYRSQTTLAQFPNGFTNTVIAARDSNKYALFEASNVYQVQGGNQYLLMVEAIGSDGRRYFRSWTAASIAGSWTPLAASEGNPFARANNTTFPSGAWTKDISHGEMLRAGYDQTLTIPSCRLQYLYQGKDPAASGDYNTLPWRLGLLTQTNSTC
;
A
#
# COMPACT_ATOMS: atom_id res chain seq x y z
N MET A 1 8.05 52.54 27.31
CA MET A 1 9.01 51.55 26.80
C MET A 1 8.84 50.27 27.60
N ALA A 2 8.75 49.15 26.89
CA ALA A 2 8.53 47.75 27.34
C ALA A 2 7.18 47.45 28.03
N VAL A 3 6.38 46.53 27.44
CA VAL A 3 5.86 45.22 27.96
C VAL A 3 5.22 44.45 26.74
N PRO A 4 4.70 43.20 26.84
CA PRO A 4 5.31 41.87 26.64
C PRO A 4 4.79 41.08 25.40
N GLY A 5 5.38 39.89 25.19
CA GLY A 5 5.00 38.93 24.15
C GLY A 5 3.71 38.13 24.38
N THR A 6 3.22 37.54 23.30
CA THR A 6 2.18 36.50 23.29
C THR A 6 2.67 35.31 22.48
N ALA A 7 2.68 34.14 23.12
CA ALA A 7 2.91 32.86 22.48
C ALA A 7 1.66 32.50 21.65
N ASN A 8 1.82 32.28 20.34
CA ASN A 8 0.75 31.71 19.53
C ASN A 8 0.90 30.19 19.47
N ALA A 9 -0.14 29.52 19.94
CA ALA A 9 -0.29 28.08 19.99
C ALA A 9 -0.09 27.45 18.61
N ALA A 10 0.69 26.37 18.56
CA ALA A 10 0.79 25.49 17.41
C ALA A 10 -0.58 24.85 17.13
N THR A 11 -1.22 25.24 16.03
CA THR A 11 -2.39 24.54 15.49
C THR A 11 -1.92 23.27 14.79
N ALA A 12 -2.35 22.13 15.33
CA ALA A 12 -2.04 20.79 14.85
C ALA A 12 -2.51 20.54 13.40
N ALA A 13 -1.75 19.73 12.67
CA ALA A 13 -2.03 19.29 11.30
C ALA A 13 -3.33 18.44 11.20
N PRO A 14 -4.06 18.45 10.06
CA PRO A 14 -5.31 17.70 9.88
C PRO A 14 -5.12 16.19 9.61
N ASP A 15 -6.11 15.42 10.06
CA ASP A 15 -6.22 13.97 10.35
C ASP A 15 -6.17 13.02 9.11
N THR A 16 -5.42 11.90 9.20
CA THR A 16 -5.14 10.88 8.16
C THR A 16 -6.29 9.87 7.91
N THR A 17 -6.31 9.24 6.73
CA THR A 17 -7.23 8.18 6.23
C THR A 17 -7.22 6.93 7.13
N ARG A 18 -8.38 6.52 7.69
CA ARG A 18 -8.49 5.40 8.66
C ARG A 18 -8.90 4.08 7.97
N ALA A 19 -8.03 3.08 7.92
CA ALA A 19 -8.42 1.69 7.63
C ALA A 19 -9.05 1.01 8.85
N THR A 20 -9.95 0.05 8.62
CA THR A 20 -10.79 -0.58 9.65
C THR A 20 -10.22 -1.88 10.24
N THR A 21 -9.24 -2.51 9.58
CA THR A 21 -8.57 -3.75 10.01
C THR A 21 -7.06 -3.56 10.15
N LEU A 22 -6.42 -4.39 10.97
CA LEU A 22 -4.99 -4.24 11.31
C LEU A 22 -4.08 -4.34 10.08
N GLY A 23 -4.28 -5.36 9.25
CA GLY A 23 -3.53 -5.61 8.02
C GLY A 23 -3.71 -4.50 6.99
N ALA A 24 -4.93 -4.00 6.82
CA ALA A 24 -5.22 -2.90 5.91
C ALA A 24 -4.56 -1.59 6.38
N GLN A 25 -4.61 -1.28 7.68
CA GLN A 25 -3.99 -0.07 8.22
C GLN A 25 -2.46 -0.12 8.10
N ALA A 26 -1.83 -1.26 8.42
CA ALA A 26 -0.39 -1.41 8.24
C ALA A 26 0.03 -1.25 6.76
N ALA A 27 -0.78 -1.78 5.82
CA ALA A 27 -0.51 -1.71 4.39
C ALA A 27 -0.43 -0.28 3.84
N GLN A 28 -1.15 0.69 4.43
CA GLN A 28 -1.07 2.11 4.03
C GLN A 28 0.35 2.68 4.11
N SER A 29 1.21 2.06 4.93
CA SER A 29 2.60 2.48 5.11
C SER A 29 3.61 1.50 4.49
N GLY A 30 3.15 0.59 3.63
CA GLY A 30 3.96 -0.47 3.02
C GLY A 30 4.29 -1.64 3.97
N ARG A 31 3.71 -1.67 5.18
CA ARG A 31 3.98 -2.68 6.20
C ARG A 31 3.01 -3.85 6.14
N TYR A 32 3.37 -4.98 6.74
CA TYR A 32 2.41 -6.03 7.05
C TYR A 32 1.93 -5.94 8.51
N PHE A 33 0.71 -6.40 8.76
CA PHE A 33 0.25 -6.82 10.08
C PHE A 33 -0.21 -8.27 9.98
N GLY A 34 0.51 -9.15 10.65
CA GLY A 34 0.33 -10.59 10.57
C GLY A 34 -0.03 -11.24 11.90
N THR A 35 -0.26 -12.54 11.86
CA THR A 35 -0.51 -13.36 13.04
C THR A 35 0.14 -14.74 12.91
N ALA A 36 0.49 -15.36 14.05
CA ALA A 36 0.87 -16.76 14.10
C ALA A 36 -0.34 -17.67 13.88
N VAL A 37 -0.17 -18.68 13.03
CA VAL A 37 -1.23 -19.59 12.59
C VAL A 37 -0.87 -21.03 12.92
N ALA A 38 -1.83 -21.74 13.53
CA ALA A 38 -1.73 -23.19 13.75
C ALA A 38 -2.71 -23.92 12.81
N ALA A 39 -2.23 -24.92 12.07
CA ALA A 39 -3.00 -25.62 11.05
C ALA A 39 -4.24 -26.30 11.64
N GLY A 40 -4.11 -26.86 12.85
CA GLY A 40 -5.20 -27.51 13.58
C GLY A 40 -6.36 -26.57 13.96
N LYS A 41 -6.19 -25.24 13.85
CA LYS A 41 -7.23 -24.24 14.15
C LYS A 41 -7.93 -23.71 12.91
N LEU A 42 -7.49 -24.05 11.70
CA LEU A 42 -8.09 -23.54 10.46
C LEU A 42 -9.55 -24.00 10.27
N GLY A 43 -9.95 -25.10 10.90
CA GLY A 43 -11.34 -25.58 10.92
C GLY A 43 -12.27 -24.81 11.88
N ASP A 44 -11.73 -23.98 12.79
CA ASP A 44 -12.53 -23.11 13.64
C ASP A 44 -12.96 -21.87 12.82
N ALA A 45 -14.27 -21.73 12.64
CA ALA A 45 -14.86 -20.65 11.85
C ALA A 45 -14.56 -19.25 12.43
N THR A 46 -14.53 -19.11 13.76
CA THR A 46 -14.20 -17.84 14.41
C THR A 46 -12.73 -17.50 14.18
N TYR A 47 -11.85 -18.49 14.33
CA TYR A 47 -10.42 -18.34 14.10
C TYR A 47 -10.11 -17.91 12.66
N SER A 48 -10.60 -18.67 11.68
CA SER A 48 -10.39 -18.40 10.25
C SER A 48 -11.04 -17.10 9.79
N THR A 49 -12.22 -16.74 10.31
CA THR A 49 -12.87 -15.46 10.00
C THR A 49 -12.03 -14.27 10.47
N ILE A 50 -11.49 -14.32 11.70
CA ILE A 50 -10.62 -13.25 12.19
C ILE A 50 -9.31 -13.23 11.41
N LEU A 51 -8.69 -14.41 11.18
CA LEU A 51 -7.46 -14.56 10.40
C LEU A 51 -7.55 -13.83 9.06
N ASN A 52 -8.57 -14.16 8.27
CA ASN A 52 -8.73 -13.69 6.91
C ASN A 52 -9.15 -12.22 6.82
N ARG A 53 -9.85 -11.71 7.85
CA ARG A 53 -10.31 -10.31 7.90
C ARG A 53 -9.23 -9.35 8.37
N GLU A 54 -8.48 -9.72 9.40
CA GLU A 54 -7.68 -8.78 10.18
C GLU A 54 -6.21 -8.73 9.76
N PHE A 55 -5.69 -9.78 9.14
CA PHE A 55 -4.26 -9.95 8.90
C PHE A 55 -3.94 -10.07 7.41
N ASN A 56 -2.83 -9.47 6.98
CA ASN A 56 -2.32 -9.56 5.59
C ASN A 56 -0.98 -10.32 5.49
N ALA A 57 -0.58 -10.95 6.58
CA ALA A 57 0.54 -11.87 6.64
C ALA A 57 0.29 -12.96 7.69
N VAL A 58 0.91 -14.12 7.50
CA VAL A 58 0.84 -15.25 8.44
C VAL A 58 2.23 -15.83 8.70
N THR A 59 2.40 -16.35 9.90
CA THR A 59 3.58 -17.14 10.29
C THR A 59 3.09 -18.51 10.78
N PRO A 60 3.44 -19.64 10.15
CA PRO A 60 3.16 -20.96 10.72
C PRO A 60 3.83 -21.09 12.09
N GLU A 61 3.06 -21.34 13.14
CA GLU A 61 3.53 -21.28 14.52
C GLU A 61 4.50 -22.42 14.82
N ASN A 62 4.10 -23.66 14.52
CA ASN A 62 4.90 -24.86 14.78
C ASN A 62 5.16 -25.70 13.53
N GLU A 63 4.37 -25.47 12.48
CA GLU A 63 4.26 -26.34 11.32
C GLU A 63 5.50 -26.30 10.42
N MET A 64 6.30 -25.22 10.49
CA MET A 64 7.56 -25.07 9.75
C MET A 64 8.81 -25.30 10.61
N LYS A 65 8.67 -25.65 11.89
CA LYS A 65 9.81 -25.99 12.75
C LYS A 65 10.38 -27.36 12.36
N TRP A 66 11.69 -27.54 12.57
CA TRP A 66 12.40 -28.75 12.14
C TRP A 66 11.77 -30.04 12.69
N ASP A 67 11.33 -30.07 13.96
CA ASP A 67 10.67 -31.26 14.52
C ASP A 67 9.37 -31.66 13.81
N THR A 68 8.68 -30.70 13.18
CA THR A 68 7.48 -30.96 12.37
C THR A 68 7.86 -31.34 10.94
N ILE A 69 8.75 -30.56 10.32
CA ILE A 69 9.13 -30.72 8.92
C ILE A 69 9.93 -31.99 8.67
N GLU A 70 10.85 -32.35 9.57
CA GLU A 70 11.76 -33.50 9.39
C GLU A 70 11.96 -34.26 10.71
N ARG A 71 10.85 -34.73 11.29
CA ARG A 71 10.84 -35.51 12.54
C ARG A 71 11.76 -36.73 12.49
N PHE A 72 11.85 -37.38 11.33
CA PHE A 72 12.76 -38.50 11.05
C PHE A 72 13.71 -38.12 9.92
N ARG A 73 15.01 -38.43 10.08
CA ARG A 73 16.05 -38.07 9.12
C ARG A 73 15.68 -38.45 7.69
N GLY A 74 15.66 -37.47 6.79
CA GLY A 74 15.35 -37.65 5.37
C GLY A 74 13.86 -37.85 5.04
N SER A 75 12.96 -37.85 6.02
CA SER A 75 11.52 -37.96 5.83
C SER A 75 10.84 -36.62 6.10
N PHE A 76 10.61 -35.86 5.03
CA PHE A 76 10.00 -34.53 5.11
C PHE A 76 8.47 -34.59 5.09
N ASN A 77 7.83 -33.91 6.03
CA ASN A 77 6.38 -33.74 6.10
C ASN A 77 6.00 -32.26 6.03
N PHE A 78 5.62 -31.80 4.83
CA PHE A 78 5.18 -30.43 4.59
C PHE A 78 3.68 -30.19 4.79
N GLY A 79 2.89 -31.26 4.95
CA GLY A 79 1.42 -31.19 4.90
C GLY A 79 0.79 -30.12 5.81
N PRO A 80 1.13 -30.06 7.11
CA PRO A 80 0.58 -29.05 8.02
C PRO A 80 0.91 -27.61 7.59
N ALA A 81 2.15 -27.35 7.19
CA ALA A 81 2.57 -26.02 6.74
C ALA A 81 1.98 -25.66 5.37
N ASP A 82 1.81 -26.64 4.47
CA ASP A 82 1.16 -26.45 3.17
C ASP A 82 -0.30 -26.01 3.30
N GLN A 83 -1.03 -26.49 4.32
CA GLN A 83 -2.38 -26.02 4.61
C GLN A 83 -2.41 -24.51 4.91
N ILE A 84 -1.47 -24.04 5.72
CA ILE A 84 -1.36 -22.62 6.08
C ILE A 84 -0.92 -21.78 4.87
N VAL A 85 0.07 -22.25 4.10
CA VAL A 85 0.52 -21.55 2.88
C VAL A 85 -0.59 -21.49 1.84
N GLY A 86 -1.38 -22.56 1.68
CA GLY A 86 -2.54 -22.60 0.81
C GLY A 86 -3.62 -21.60 1.23
N GLN A 87 -3.97 -21.59 2.52
CA GLN A 87 -4.90 -20.60 3.10
C GLN A 87 -4.41 -19.17 2.82
N ALA A 88 -3.16 -18.88 3.16
CA ALA A 88 -2.57 -17.55 2.96
C ALA A 88 -2.62 -17.10 1.50
N THR A 89 -2.22 -17.99 0.58
CA THR A 89 -2.23 -17.71 -0.86
C THR A 89 -3.63 -17.42 -1.36
N SER A 90 -4.63 -18.20 -0.95
CA SER A 90 -6.03 -18.02 -1.36
C SER A 90 -6.64 -16.69 -0.88
N HIS A 91 -6.08 -16.12 0.19
CA HIS A 91 -6.52 -14.86 0.78
C HIS A 91 -5.56 -13.68 0.51
N GLY A 92 -4.58 -13.84 -0.40
CA GLY A 92 -3.63 -12.79 -0.74
C GLY A 92 -2.72 -12.37 0.42
N GLN A 93 -2.56 -13.23 1.42
CA GLN A 93 -1.70 -12.99 2.58
C GLN A 93 -0.26 -13.40 2.28
N ARG A 94 0.69 -12.66 2.85
CA ARG A 94 2.13 -12.97 2.77
C ARG A 94 2.49 -14.02 3.80
N VAL A 95 3.46 -14.90 3.51
CA VAL A 95 3.90 -15.92 4.47
C VAL A 95 5.31 -15.62 4.98
N ARG A 96 5.51 -15.64 6.29
CA ARG A 96 6.84 -15.75 6.92
C ARG A 96 7.10 -17.20 7.27
N GLY A 97 8.24 -17.75 6.84
CA GLY A 97 8.67 -19.08 7.24
C GLY A 97 9.36 -19.07 8.59
N HIS A 98 8.87 -19.87 9.54
CA HIS A 98 9.37 -19.93 10.91
C HIS A 98 9.44 -21.39 11.40
N THR A 99 10.62 -21.97 11.57
CA THR A 99 11.98 -21.45 11.36
C THR A 99 12.90 -22.59 10.94
N LEU A 100 13.98 -22.29 10.21
CA LEU A 100 14.86 -23.30 9.62
C LEU A 100 15.84 -23.93 10.63
N VAL A 101 16.45 -23.13 11.50
CA VAL A 101 17.44 -23.61 12.49
C VAL A 101 17.09 -23.05 13.87
N TRP A 102 16.60 -23.93 14.76
CA TRP A 102 16.27 -23.59 16.14
C TRP A 102 16.58 -24.75 17.07
N HIS A 103 17.11 -24.44 18.26
CA HIS A 103 17.59 -25.43 19.21
C HIS A 103 16.49 -26.03 20.10
N SER A 104 15.37 -25.31 20.30
CA SER A 104 14.38 -25.65 21.32
C SER A 104 13.33 -26.68 20.87
N GLN A 105 13.01 -26.72 19.57
CA GLN A 105 12.08 -27.68 18.97
C GLN A 105 12.75 -28.38 17.80
N LEU A 106 13.72 -29.20 18.14
CA LEU A 106 14.61 -29.91 17.23
C LEU A 106 14.41 -31.43 17.40
N PRO A 107 14.37 -32.22 16.31
CA PRO A 107 14.29 -33.67 16.44
C PRO A 107 15.43 -34.24 17.27
N SER A 108 15.13 -35.22 18.12
CA SER A 108 16.13 -35.83 19.01
C SER A 108 17.31 -36.46 18.25
N TRP A 109 17.08 -36.93 17.02
CA TRP A 109 18.13 -37.48 16.15
C TRP A 109 19.13 -36.43 15.67
N VAL A 110 18.74 -35.14 15.58
CA VAL A 110 19.65 -34.05 15.25
C VAL A 110 20.44 -33.64 16.48
N SER A 111 19.78 -33.48 17.63
CA SER A 111 20.44 -33.07 18.88
C SER A 111 21.42 -34.11 19.43
N SER A 112 21.33 -35.37 18.98
CA SER A 112 22.24 -36.47 19.37
C SER A 112 23.41 -36.68 18.40
N ILE A 113 23.52 -35.89 17.32
CA ILE A 113 24.68 -35.95 16.43
C ILE A 113 25.91 -35.43 17.20
N ALA A 114 26.99 -36.21 17.17
CA ALA A 114 28.28 -35.87 17.80
C ALA A 114 29.38 -35.49 16.79
N ASP A 115 29.14 -35.71 15.50
CA ASP A 115 30.10 -35.42 14.41
C ASP A 115 29.74 -34.10 13.70
N ALA A 116 30.70 -33.17 13.66
CA ALA A 116 30.50 -31.83 13.10
C ALA A 116 30.21 -31.86 11.60
N SER A 117 30.88 -32.75 10.83
CA SER A 117 30.65 -32.87 9.39
C SER A 117 29.23 -33.37 9.08
N THR A 118 28.77 -34.35 9.84
CA THR A 118 27.42 -34.90 9.75
C THR A 118 26.37 -33.86 10.09
N LEU A 119 26.53 -33.13 11.20
CA LEU A 119 25.59 -32.10 11.60
C LEU A 119 25.51 -30.97 10.56
N ARG A 120 26.66 -30.56 10.02
CA ARG A 120 26.74 -29.57 8.93
C ARG A 120 25.95 -30.01 7.71
N GLY A 121 26.17 -31.25 7.25
CA GLY A 121 25.44 -31.81 6.12
C GLY A 121 23.94 -31.90 6.36
N VAL A 122 23.53 -32.29 7.58
CA VAL A 122 22.13 -32.36 8.00
C VAL A 122 21.47 -30.97 8.00
N MET A 123 22.12 -29.95 8.57
CA MET A 123 21.64 -28.57 8.57
C MET A 123 21.45 -28.01 7.17
N ASN A 124 22.46 -28.17 6.31
CA ASN A 124 22.39 -27.64 4.95
C ASN A 124 21.33 -28.38 4.11
N ASN A 125 21.18 -29.70 4.31
CA ASN A 125 20.13 -30.48 3.65
C ASN A 125 18.73 -30.03 4.08
N HIS A 126 18.51 -29.81 5.38
CA HIS A 126 17.24 -29.33 5.90
C HIS A 126 16.87 -27.96 5.33
N ILE A 127 17.78 -26.98 5.43
CA ILE A 127 17.59 -25.63 4.89
C ILE A 127 17.23 -25.70 3.40
N THR A 128 18.03 -26.43 2.62
CA THR A 128 17.87 -26.50 1.16
C THR A 128 16.56 -27.17 0.77
N THR A 129 16.23 -28.31 1.39
CA THR A 129 15.02 -29.08 1.06
C THR A 129 13.76 -28.29 1.42
N THR A 130 13.72 -27.73 2.63
CA THR A 130 12.57 -26.94 3.10
C THR A 130 12.36 -25.68 2.26
N MET A 131 13.42 -24.90 2.00
CA MET A 131 13.28 -23.67 1.21
C MET A 131 12.97 -23.94 -0.27
N ASN A 132 13.49 -25.03 -0.86
CA ASN A 132 13.15 -25.39 -2.23
C ASN A 132 11.67 -25.76 -2.39
N HIS A 133 11.08 -26.44 -1.40
CA HIS A 133 9.64 -26.77 -1.40
C HIS A 133 8.75 -25.52 -1.42
N TYR A 134 9.15 -24.48 -0.68
CA TYR A 134 8.39 -23.23 -0.55
C TYR A 134 8.88 -22.07 -1.43
N LYS A 135 9.77 -22.35 -2.40
CA LYS A 135 10.41 -21.32 -3.22
C LYS A 135 9.39 -20.41 -3.90
N GLY A 136 9.58 -19.10 -3.74
CA GLY A 136 8.69 -18.08 -4.31
C GLY A 136 7.34 -17.89 -3.59
N LYS A 137 7.05 -18.64 -2.52
CA LYS A 137 5.82 -18.50 -1.70
C LYS A 137 6.05 -17.78 -0.37
N ILE A 138 7.31 -17.58 0.02
CA ILE A 138 7.69 -17.04 1.33
C ILE A 138 8.26 -15.64 1.17
N LEU A 139 7.72 -14.68 1.92
CA LEU A 139 8.21 -13.31 2.00
C LEU A 139 9.58 -13.25 2.69
N ALA A 140 9.67 -13.88 3.86
CA ALA A 140 10.84 -13.86 4.72
C ALA A 140 10.99 -15.17 5.49
N TRP A 141 12.22 -15.62 5.69
CA TRP A 141 12.56 -16.78 6.51
C TRP A 141 13.26 -16.35 7.80
N ASP A 142 12.82 -16.90 8.93
CA ASP A 142 13.65 -17.02 10.12
C ASP A 142 14.67 -18.12 9.88
N VAL A 143 15.87 -17.71 9.45
CA VAL A 143 16.94 -18.65 9.10
C VAL A 143 17.51 -19.29 10.36
N VAL A 144 17.80 -18.47 11.36
CA VAL A 144 18.24 -18.92 12.69
C VAL A 144 17.41 -18.19 13.73
N ASN A 145 16.83 -18.96 14.65
CA ASN A 145 16.05 -18.46 15.77
C ASN A 145 16.83 -18.62 17.08
N GLU A 146 16.89 -17.55 17.88
CA GLU A 146 17.34 -17.58 19.29
C GLU A 146 18.74 -18.16 19.52
N ALA A 147 19.72 -17.78 18.70
CA ALA A 147 21.08 -18.27 18.83
C ALA A 147 21.88 -17.59 19.95
N PHE A 148 21.43 -16.45 20.48
CA PHE A 148 22.14 -15.76 21.56
C PHE A 148 21.63 -16.18 22.95
N ALA A 149 22.56 -16.26 23.90
CA ALA A 149 22.28 -16.58 25.28
C ALA A 149 21.63 -15.40 26.00
N ASP A 150 20.74 -15.70 26.94
CA ASP A 150 20.21 -14.70 27.85
C ASP A 150 21.29 -14.25 28.86
N GLY A 151 21.12 -13.06 29.41
CA GLY A 151 22.04 -12.47 30.40
C GLY A 151 23.12 -11.57 29.81
N GLY A 152 24.21 -11.37 30.56
CA GLY A 152 25.17 -10.29 30.35
C GLY A 152 26.34 -10.58 29.38
N SER A 153 26.41 -11.75 28.76
CA SER A 153 27.59 -12.16 27.98
C SER A 153 27.60 -11.64 26.54
N GLY A 154 26.42 -11.50 25.92
CA GLY A 154 26.28 -11.20 24.50
C GLY A 154 26.88 -12.27 23.58
N GLN A 155 26.94 -13.51 24.06
CA GLN A 155 27.49 -14.68 23.36
C GLN A 155 26.38 -15.60 22.84
N HIS A 156 26.75 -16.51 21.94
CA HIS A 156 25.84 -17.56 21.50
C HIS A 156 25.50 -18.52 22.64
N ARG A 157 24.28 -19.05 22.64
CA ARG A 157 23.85 -20.06 23.63
C ARG A 157 24.40 -21.44 23.28
N PRO A 158 24.63 -22.30 24.29
CA PRO A 158 24.91 -23.71 24.06
C PRO A 158 23.77 -24.36 23.28
N SER A 159 24.12 -25.03 22.19
CA SER A 159 23.24 -25.85 21.37
C SER A 159 24.08 -26.87 20.61
N VAL A 160 23.47 -27.91 20.05
CA VAL A 160 24.21 -28.88 19.23
C VAL A 160 24.96 -28.19 18.07
N PHE A 161 24.34 -27.16 17.47
CA PHE A 161 24.95 -26.34 16.43
C PHE A 161 26.14 -25.54 16.95
N GLN A 162 25.96 -24.77 18.04
CA GLN A 162 27.05 -23.96 18.59
C GLN A 162 28.22 -24.84 19.10
N ASN A 163 27.93 -25.97 19.74
CA ASN A 163 28.93 -26.83 20.35
C ASN A 163 29.79 -27.57 19.31
N LEU A 164 29.19 -28.00 18.19
CA LEU A 164 29.90 -28.77 17.17
C LEU A 164 30.37 -27.94 15.97
N LEU A 165 29.61 -26.93 15.56
CA LEU A 165 29.92 -26.12 14.37
C LEU A 165 30.59 -24.78 14.72
N GLY A 166 30.52 -24.36 15.98
CA GLY A 166 31.11 -23.09 16.45
C GLY A 166 30.43 -21.86 15.84
N ASN A 167 31.04 -20.68 16.03
CA ASN A 167 30.42 -19.39 15.69
C ASN A 167 30.04 -19.21 14.20
N GLY A 168 30.61 -20.02 13.30
CA GLY A 168 30.36 -19.93 11.86
C GLY A 168 29.01 -20.52 11.42
N PHE A 169 28.31 -21.27 12.27
CA PHE A 169 27.09 -22.00 11.85
C PHE A 169 25.96 -21.07 11.39
N ILE A 170 25.84 -19.88 12.00
CA ILE A 170 24.82 -18.90 11.62
C ILE A 170 25.11 -18.38 10.21
N GLU A 171 26.35 -17.98 9.93
CA GLU A 171 26.73 -17.54 8.58
C GLU A 171 26.49 -18.62 7.54
N GLU A 172 26.88 -19.86 7.87
CA GLU A 172 26.69 -21.01 7.00
C GLU A 172 25.21 -21.23 6.67
N ALA A 173 24.33 -21.17 7.68
CA ALA A 173 22.88 -21.29 7.47
C ALA A 173 22.34 -20.19 6.55
N PHE A 174 22.78 -18.94 6.71
CA PHE A 174 22.37 -17.84 5.82
C PHE A 174 22.86 -18.02 4.39
N ARG A 175 24.08 -18.51 4.19
CA ARG A 175 24.61 -18.80 2.84
C ARG A 175 23.86 -19.95 2.18
N ALA A 176 23.58 -21.03 2.91
CA ALA A 176 22.76 -22.13 2.43
C ALA A 176 21.35 -21.67 2.05
N ALA A 177 20.73 -20.84 2.91
CA ALA A 177 19.41 -20.29 2.66
C ALA A 177 19.36 -19.42 1.39
N ARG A 178 20.34 -18.53 1.22
CA ARG A 178 20.43 -17.70 0.00
C ARG A 178 20.63 -18.52 -1.26
N ALA A 179 21.38 -19.63 -1.18
CA ALA A 179 21.59 -20.53 -2.31
C ALA A 179 20.29 -21.25 -2.71
N ALA A 180 19.45 -21.62 -1.74
CA ALA A 180 18.17 -22.28 -2.00
C ALA A 180 17.13 -21.33 -2.63
N ASP A 181 16.93 -20.15 -2.03
CA ASP A 181 16.02 -19.12 -2.55
C ASP A 181 16.68 -17.72 -2.56
N PRO A 182 17.16 -17.25 -3.73
CA PRO A 182 17.73 -15.92 -3.87
C PRO A 182 16.74 -14.78 -3.66
N SER A 183 15.43 -15.04 -3.75
CA SER A 183 14.38 -14.01 -3.73
C SER A 183 13.78 -13.75 -2.35
N ALA A 184 13.83 -14.74 -1.45
CA ALA A 184 13.30 -14.60 -0.10
C ALA A 184 14.18 -13.67 0.76
N LYS A 185 13.53 -12.94 1.68
CA LYS A 185 14.25 -12.19 2.72
C LYS A 185 14.77 -13.14 3.79
N LEU A 186 16.02 -12.97 4.21
CA LEU A 186 16.64 -13.83 5.22
C LEU A 186 16.81 -13.06 6.53
N CYS A 187 16.09 -13.49 7.57
CA CYS A 187 16.07 -12.85 8.88
C CYS A 187 16.77 -13.70 9.94
N TYR A 188 17.42 -13.00 10.88
CA TYR A 188 17.74 -13.54 12.20
C TYR A 188 16.60 -13.17 13.16
N ASN A 189 16.11 -14.08 14.00
CA ASN A 189 14.98 -13.82 14.93
C ASN A 189 15.36 -14.19 16.36
N ASP A 190 14.99 -13.35 17.33
CA ASP A 190 15.30 -13.60 18.74
C ASP A 190 14.36 -12.82 19.68
N TYR A 191 14.24 -13.30 20.92
CA TYR A 191 13.59 -12.60 22.03
C TYR A 191 14.60 -11.89 22.92
N ASN A 192 14.13 -10.97 23.77
CA ASN A 192 14.96 -10.22 24.72
C ASN A 192 16.13 -9.49 24.05
N ILE A 193 15.88 -8.97 22.84
CA ILE A 193 16.80 -8.11 22.10
C ILE A 193 16.23 -6.70 21.90
N GLU A 194 15.17 -6.34 22.62
CA GLU A 194 14.43 -5.09 22.47
C GLU A 194 15.09 -3.91 23.19
N ASN A 195 15.86 -4.17 24.26
CA ASN A 195 16.57 -3.11 24.99
C ASN A 195 17.98 -2.92 24.44
N TRP A 196 18.30 -1.70 23.99
CA TRP A 196 19.59 -1.37 23.38
C TRP A 196 20.79 -1.69 24.27
N SER A 197 20.68 -1.49 25.58
CA SER A 197 21.80 -1.65 26.50
C SER A 197 22.10 -3.10 26.87
N ASP A 198 21.22 -4.05 26.50
CA ASP A 198 21.39 -5.44 26.88
C ASP A 198 22.55 -6.07 26.10
N ALA A 199 23.36 -6.86 26.80
CA ALA A 199 24.51 -7.52 26.19
C ALA A 199 24.11 -8.45 25.03
N LYS A 200 22.95 -9.12 25.15
CA LYS A 200 22.35 -9.95 24.09
C LYS A 200 22.07 -9.12 22.83
N THR A 201 21.34 -8.00 22.97
CA THR A 201 21.09 -7.05 21.88
C THR A 201 22.38 -6.59 21.21
N GLN A 202 23.39 -6.23 22.01
CA GLN A 202 24.69 -5.80 21.51
C GLN A 202 25.46 -6.93 20.81
N GLY A 203 25.31 -8.17 21.26
CA GLY A 203 25.84 -9.37 20.59
C GLY A 203 25.26 -9.55 19.20
N VAL A 204 23.92 -9.53 19.09
CA VAL A 204 23.21 -9.63 17.81
C VAL A 204 23.59 -8.47 16.89
N TYR A 205 23.64 -7.24 17.40
CA TYR A 205 24.06 -6.06 16.62
C TYR A 205 25.47 -6.22 16.04
N ARG A 206 26.43 -6.71 16.83
CA ARG A 206 27.80 -6.98 16.35
C ARG A 206 27.82 -8.03 15.24
N MET A 207 27.03 -9.11 15.38
CA MET A 207 26.92 -10.15 14.35
C MET A 207 26.34 -9.58 13.06
N VAL A 208 25.22 -8.85 13.12
CA VAL A 208 24.59 -8.25 11.93
C VAL A 208 25.55 -7.29 11.24
N ARG A 209 26.25 -6.44 11.99
CA ARG A 209 27.24 -5.52 11.44
C ARG A 209 28.38 -6.25 10.74
N ASP A 210 28.92 -7.30 11.37
CA ASP A 210 29.97 -8.15 10.79
C ASP A 210 29.49 -8.82 9.49
N PHE A 211 28.29 -9.41 9.51
CA PHE A 211 27.68 -10.06 8.35
C PHE A 211 27.50 -9.08 7.19
N LYS A 212 26.98 -7.88 7.44
CA LYS A 212 26.86 -6.83 6.43
C LYS A 212 28.22 -6.41 5.88
N THR A 213 29.24 -6.31 6.74
CA THR A 213 30.62 -5.95 6.33
C THR A 213 31.24 -7.04 5.43
N ARG A 214 30.99 -8.32 5.71
CA ARG A 214 31.56 -9.46 4.97
C ARG A 214 30.67 -9.99 3.85
N GLY A 215 29.54 -9.34 3.56
CA GLY A 215 28.61 -9.76 2.51
C GLY A 215 27.90 -11.09 2.80
N VAL A 216 27.70 -11.44 4.07
CA VAL A 216 26.81 -12.54 4.47
C VAL A 216 25.36 -12.08 4.21
N PRO A 217 24.50 -12.91 3.59
CA PRO A 217 23.23 -12.45 3.01
C PRO A 217 22.11 -12.28 4.05
N ILE A 218 22.31 -11.43 5.05
CA ILE A 218 21.28 -11.03 6.03
C ILE A 218 20.51 -9.80 5.56
N ASP A 219 19.19 -9.94 5.49
CA ASP A 219 18.28 -8.87 5.06
C ASP A 219 17.53 -8.23 6.21
N CYS A 220 17.29 -8.97 7.29
CA CYS A 220 16.41 -8.52 8.37
C CYS A 220 16.78 -9.05 9.76
N VAL A 221 16.27 -8.36 10.78
CA VAL A 221 16.25 -8.82 12.18
C VAL A 221 14.82 -8.79 12.71
N GLY A 222 14.36 -9.93 13.22
CA GLY A 222 13.09 -10.12 13.90
C GLY A 222 13.24 -9.97 15.41
N PHE A 223 12.33 -9.20 16.01
CA PHE A 223 12.22 -8.97 17.44
C PHE A 223 10.92 -9.63 17.91
N GLN A 224 11.04 -10.71 18.66
CA GLN A 224 9.86 -11.49 19.09
C GLN A 224 8.91 -10.62 19.93
N ALA A 225 9.42 -9.75 20.80
CA ALA A 225 8.63 -8.78 21.56
C ALA A 225 7.56 -9.42 22.49
N HIS A 226 7.91 -10.54 23.13
CA HIS A 226 7.14 -11.12 24.24
C HIS A 226 7.30 -10.27 25.50
N PHE A 227 6.34 -9.39 25.77
CA PHE A 227 6.40 -8.48 26.92
C PHE A 227 5.56 -8.96 28.11
N GLY A 228 5.97 -8.58 29.31
CA GLY A 228 5.14 -8.66 30.52
C GLY A 228 4.00 -7.63 30.49
N THR A 229 3.52 -7.19 31.66
CA THR A 229 2.44 -6.19 31.74
C THR A 229 2.89 -4.75 31.47
N SER A 230 4.18 -4.54 31.23
CA SER A 230 4.78 -3.22 31.05
C SER A 230 4.88 -2.83 29.58
N SER A 231 5.08 -1.52 29.32
CA SER A 231 5.47 -1.03 28.00
C SER A 231 6.81 -1.63 27.55
N PRO A 232 7.11 -1.64 26.23
CA PRO A 232 8.43 -2.02 25.74
C PRO A 232 9.53 -1.17 26.41
N PRO A 233 10.78 -1.66 26.46
CA PRO A 233 11.91 -0.89 26.96
C PRO A 233 11.95 0.51 26.34
N ALA A 234 12.31 1.53 27.12
CA ALA A 234 12.34 2.92 26.63
C ALA A 234 13.27 3.10 25.40
N SER A 235 14.29 2.26 25.30
CA SER A 235 15.26 2.23 24.20
C SER A 235 14.78 1.44 22.96
N PHE A 236 13.56 0.88 22.94
CA PHE A 236 13.15 -0.07 21.89
C PHE A 236 13.18 0.55 20.48
N GLN A 237 12.67 1.77 20.30
CA GLN A 237 12.79 2.45 19.01
C GLN A 237 14.27 2.69 18.62
N THR A 238 15.13 3.05 19.59
CA THR A 238 16.57 3.23 19.37
C THR A 238 17.20 1.92 18.90
N THR A 239 16.84 0.80 19.52
CA THR A 239 17.27 -0.53 19.09
C THR A 239 16.88 -0.79 17.63
N LEU A 240 15.61 -0.66 17.28
CA LEU A 240 15.12 -0.84 15.91
C LEU A 240 15.87 0.06 14.92
N SER A 241 16.10 1.32 15.28
CA SER A 241 16.80 2.31 14.46
C SER A 241 18.27 1.95 14.22
N ASN A 242 18.95 1.43 15.24
CA ASN A 242 20.36 1.03 15.13
C ASN A 242 20.54 -0.16 14.20
N PHE A 243 19.69 -1.19 14.31
CA PHE A 243 19.72 -2.31 13.36
C PHE A 243 19.38 -1.84 11.94
N ALA A 244 18.35 -1.01 11.78
CA ALA A 244 17.99 -0.42 10.49
C ALA A 244 19.15 0.36 9.83
N ALA A 245 19.96 1.06 10.63
CA ALA A 245 21.12 1.81 10.16
C ALA A 245 22.23 0.93 9.58
N LEU A 246 22.26 -0.37 9.89
CA LEU A 246 23.16 -1.35 9.25
C LEU A 246 22.70 -1.78 7.85
N GLY A 247 21.57 -1.24 7.36
CA GLY A 247 21.02 -1.56 6.04
C GLY A 247 20.29 -2.91 6.01
N VAL A 248 19.76 -3.35 7.14
CA VAL A 248 18.79 -4.45 7.24
C VAL A 248 17.39 -3.90 7.56
N ASP A 249 16.35 -4.63 7.19
CA ASP A 249 14.99 -4.36 7.64
C ASP A 249 14.82 -4.87 9.08
N VAL A 250 13.89 -4.29 9.84
CA VAL A 250 13.53 -4.77 11.18
C VAL A 250 12.06 -5.14 11.24
N GLN A 251 11.71 -6.15 12.02
CA GLN A 251 10.33 -6.65 12.08
C GLN A 251 9.99 -7.04 13.52
N ILE A 252 8.78 -6.73 13.96
CA ILE A 252 8.24 -7.28 15.20
C ILE A 252 7.56 -8.59 14.82
N THR A 253 7.96 -9.71 15.41
CA THR A 253 7.70 -11.03 14.84
C THR A 253 6.78 -11.92 15.65
N GLU A 254 6.69 -11.73 16.97
CA GLU A 254 5.94 -12.62 17.87
C GLU A 254 5.21 -11.84 18.98
N LEU A 255 4.62 -10.70 18.63
CA LEU A 255 4.08 -9.76 19.62
C LEU A 255 2.95 -10.37 20.45
N ASP A 256 3.19 -10.51 21.74
CA ASP A 256 2.19 -10.73 22.78
C ASP A 256 2.59 -9.98 24.07
N ILE A 257 1.61 -9.39 24.76
CA ILE A 257 1.85 -8.56 25.94
C ILE A 257 0.89 -8.96 27.04
N ALA A 258 1.39 -9.42 28.18
CA ALA A 258 0.56 -9.89 29.30
C ALA A 258 -0.53 -8.87 29.67
N GLN A 259 -1.78 -9.33 29.73
CA GLN A 259 -3.02 -8.55 29.98
C GLN A 259 -3.40 -7.53 28.91
N ALA A 260 -2.66 -7.49 27.79
CA ALA A 260 -2.83 -6.56 26.68
C ALA A 260 -3.09 -5.09 27.10
N PRO A 261 -2.19 -4.43 27.87
CA PRO A 261 -2.33 -3.02 28.19
C PRO A 261 -2.31 -2.19 26.90
N THR A 262 -3.30 -1.31 26.75
CA THR A 262 -3.48 -0.48 25.55
C THR A 262 -2.24 0.36 25.23
N THR A 263 -1.61 0.93 26.26
CA THR A 263 -0.42 1.78 26.15
C THR A 263 0.80 0.99 25.71
N ALA A 264 1.01 -0.23 26.23
CA ALA A 264 2.13 -1.08 25.87
C ALA A 264 2.07 -1.51 24.39
N TYR A 265 0.89 -1.93 23.93
CA TYR A 265 0.64 -2.25 22.52
C TYR A 265 0.85 -1.03 21.61
N ALA A 266 0.29 0.13 21.98
CA ALA A 266 0.46 1.36 21.19
C ALA A 266 1.92 1.81 21.10
N ASN A 267 2.67 1.73 22.21
CA ASN A 267 4.09 2.12 22.24
C ASN A 267 4.95 1.19 21.39
N THR A 268 4.66 -0.11 21.42
CA THR A 268 5.35 -1.12 20.61
C THR A 268 5.13 -0.88 19.12
N VAL A 269 3.88 -0.66 18.71
CA VAL A 269 3.54 -0.35 17.31
C VAL A 269 4.18 0.97 16.87
N ARG A 270 4.11 2.03 17.69
CA ARG A 270 4.70 3.33 17.37
C ARG A 270 6.22 3.25 17.19
N ALA A 271 6.91 2.45 17.99
CA ALA A 271 8.34 2.22 17.83
C ALA A 271 8.68 1.66 16.43
N CYS A 272 7.88 0.71 15.93
CA CYS A 272 8.02 0.23 14.55
C CYS A 272 7.66 1.29 13.52
N MET A 273 6.52 1.98 13.67
CA MET A 273 6.07 2.99 12.71
C MET A 273 7.07 4.14 12.53
N ASN A 274 7.79 4.50 13.60
CA ASN A 274 8.81 5.55 13.59
C ASN A 274 10.13 5.14 12.90
N VAL A 275 10.30 3.86 12.54
CA VAL A 275 11.48 3.37 11.82
C VAL A 275 11.06 2.97 10.41
N SER A 276 11.55 3.69 9.39
CA SER A 276 11.15 3.48 7.99
C SER A 276 11.44 2.06 7.47
N ARG A 277 12.52 1.44 7.95
CA ARG A 277 12.89 0.04 7.67
C ARG A 277 12.22 -0.97 8.59
N CYS A 278 11.30 -0.56 9.47
CA CYS A 278 10.46 -1.52 10.16
C CYS A 278 9.33 -1.96 9.23
N THR A 279 9.39 -3.17 8.68
CA THR A 279 8.52 -3.55 7.54
C THR A 279 7.26 -4.32 7.94
N GLY A 280 7.10 -4.67 9.22
CA GLY A 280 5.88 -5.34 9.67
C GLY A 280 5.86 -5.77 11.13
N ILE A 281 4.67 -6.16 11.56
CA ILE A 281 4.36 -6.62 12.92
C ILE A 281 3.56 -7.91 12.80
N THR A 282 3.94 -8.96 13.53
CA THR A 282 3.17 -10.19 13.69
C THR A 282 2.79 -10.35 15.17
N VAL A 283 1.51 -10.57 15.46
CA VAL A 283 1.05 -10.96 16.81
C VAL A 283 1.08 -12.48 16.97
N TRP A 284 1.48 -12.98 18.14
CA TRP A 284 1.71 -14.41 18.34
C TRP A 284 0.44 -15.18 18.75
N GLY A 285 -0.52 -15.18 17.81
CA GLY A 285 -1.83 -15.82 17.90
C GLY A 285 -2.96 -14.84 17.62
N ILE A 286 -4.19 -15.38 17.56
CA ILE A 286 -5.40 -14.60 17.20
C ILE A 286 -6.18 -14.20 18.45
N ARG A 287 -6.77 -15.17 19.16
CA ARG A 287 -7.51 -14.95 20.42
C ARG A 287 -6.65 -15.26 21.62
N ASP A 288 -6.98 -14.70 22.77
CA ASP A 288 -6.29 -15.04 24.03
C ASP A 288 -6.21 -16.56 24.30
N SER A 289 -7.24 -17.33 23.94
CA SER A 289 -7.23 -18.80 24.05
C SER A 289 -6.28 -19.49 23.08
N ASP A 290 -5.82 -18.78 22.05
CA ASP A 290 -4.96 -19.33 21.00
C ASP A 290 -3.47 -19.17 21.30
N SER A 291 -3.09 -18.34 22.28
CA SER A 291 -1.69 -18.11 22.67
C SER A 291 -1.16 -19.18 23.61
N TRP A 292 0.14 -19.45 23.55
CA TRP A 292 0.87 -20.23 24.56
C TRP A 292 0.81 -19.59 25.97
N ARG A 293 0.50 -18.28 26.06
CA ARG A 293 0.27 -17.53 27.30
C ARG A 293 -1.22 -17.29 27.57
N ALA A 294 -2.09 -18.25 27.25
CA ALA A 294 -3.55 -18.07 27.37
C ALA A 294 -4.05 -17.68 28.78
N GLY A 295 -3.27 -17.96 29.84
CA GLY A 295 -3.56 -17.52 31.20
C GLY A 295 -3.36 -16.01 31.43
N GLU A 296 -2.65 -15.33 30.53
CA GLU A 296 -2.29 -13.92 30.67
C GLU A 296 -3.13 -12.99 29.79
N ASN A 297 -4.08 -13.52 29.01
CA ASN A 297 -4.89 -12.75 28.06
C ASN A 297 -4.06 -11.74 27.22
N PRO A 298 -3.07 -12.20 26.44
CA PRO A 298 -2.02 -11.32 25.96
C PRO A 298 -2.27 -10.73 24.56
N LEU A 299 -3.34 -11.14 23.87
CA LEU A 299 -3.60 -10.84 22.45
C LEU A 299 -4.66 -9.74 22.26
N LEU A 300 -4.95 -9.44 21.00
CA LEU A 300 -5.86 -8.35 20.60
C LEU A 300 -7.34 -8.75 20.61
N PHE A 301 -7.64 -10.05 20.65
CA PHE A 301 -8.98 -10.59 20.71
C PHE A 301 -9.16 -11.45 21.97
N ASP A 302 -10.32 -11.33 22.61
CA ASP A 302 -10.65 -12.18 23.76
C ASP A 302 -10.91 -13.62 23.33
N ARG A 303 -11.16 -14.52 24.30
CA ARG A 303 -11.44 -15.94 24.06
C ARG A 303 -12.64 -16.18 23.12
N GLY A 304 -13.61 -15.27 23.10
CA GLY A 304 -14.78 -15.33 22.22
C GLY A 304 -14.54 -14.78 20.81
N GLY A 305 -13.38 -14.15 20.56
CA GLY A 305 -13.08 -13.49 19.30
C GLY A 305 -13.50 -12.02 19.23
N ASN A 306 -13.89 -11.41 20.35
CA ASN A 306 -14.21 -9.99 20.38
C ASN A 306 -12.94 -9.14 20.48
N LYS A 307 -12.94 -7.97 19.83
CA LYS A 307 -11.83 -7.02 19.90
C LYS A 307 -11.65 -6.49 21.32
N LYS A 308 -10.43 -6.57 21.86
CA LYS A 308 -10.07 -5.96 23.15
C LYS A 308 -9.70 -4.49 22.97
N PRO A 309 -9.67 -3.67 24.04
CA PRO A 309 -9.19 -2.28 23.95
C PRO A 309 -7.80 -2.13 23.30
N ALA A 310 -6.91 -3.12 23.48
CA ALA A 310 -5.60 -3.16 22.85
C ALA A 310 -5.67 -3.20 21.31
N TYR A 311 -6.66 -3.88 20.73
CA TYR A 311 -6.88 -3.85 19.28
C TYR A 311 -7.01 -2.41 18.80
N GLN A 312 -7.80 -1.61 19.51
CA GLN A 312 -8.05 -0.24 19.12
C GLN A 312 -6.80 0.63 19.28
N SER A 313 -6.00 0.40 20.32
CA SER A 313 -4.77 1.15 20.51
C SER A 313 -3.70 0.82 19.45
N VAL A 314 -3.62 -0.45 19.01
CA VAL A 314 -2.80 -0.87 17.87
C VAL A 314 -3.29 -0.20 16.59
N LEU A 315 -4.59 -0.29 16.29
CA LEU A 315 -5.16 0.31 15.09
C LEU A 315 -4.87 1.82 15.04
N THR A 316 -5.04 2.51 16.18
CA THR A 316 -4.70 3.93 16.30
C THR A 316 -3.21 4.21 16.12
N ALA A 317 -2.34 3.39 16.70
CA ALA A 317 -0.89 3.57 16.56
C ALA A 317 -0.38 3.30 15.14
N LEU A 318 -1.10 2.50 14.34
CA LEU A 318 -0.84 2.33 12.90
C LEU A 318 -1.35 3.51 12.04
N GLY A 319 -2.01 4.51 12.64
CA GLY A 319 -2.61 5.66 11.94
C GLY A 319 -4.12 5.55 11.70
N GLY A 320 -4.78 4.50 12.21
CA GLY A 320 -6.24 4.38 12.26
C GLY A 320 -6.82 5.15 13.46
N THR A 321 -8.08 4.95 13.82
CA THR A 321 -8.69 5.67 14.97
C THR A 321 -9.82 4.93 15.66
N ALA A 322 -10.16 5.39 16.86
CA ALA A 322 -11.23 4.84 17.69
C ALA A 322 -12.64 5.18 17.20
N ALA A 323 -13.50 4.15 17.15
CA ALA A 323 -14.94 4.33 17.23
C ALA A 323 -15.29 4.87 18.63
N LYS A 324 -16.02 5.99 18.71
CA LYS A 324 -16.58 6.48 19.98
C LYS A 324 -17.64 5.48 20.46
N SER A 325 -17.47 4.94 21.67
CA SER A 325 -18.49 4.14 22.35
C SER A 325 -19.79 4.95 22.49
N ALA A 326 -20.86 4.50 21.83
CA ALA A 326 -22.22 4.87 22.17
C ALA A 326 -22.77 3.80 23.13
N THR A 327 -23.14 4.23 24.32
CA THR A 327 -23.82 3.46 25.35
C THR A 327 -25.16 2.89 24.87
N SER A 328 -25.45 1.68 25.36
CA SER A 328 -26.57 0.78 25.04
C SER A 328 -27.96 1.39 24.85
N ALA A 329 -28.63 0.96 23.79
CA ALA A 329 -30.00 0.44 23.85
C ALA A 329 -30.22 -0.62 22.76
N THR A 330 -30.79 -1.74 23.18
CA THR A 330 -31.01 -3.01 22.45
C THR A 330 -32.00 -2.91 21.29
N SER A 331 -31.65 -3.47 20.12
CA SER A 331 -32.44 -4.48 19.40
C SER A 331 -31.78 -4.98 18.10
N ALA A 332 -31.71 -6.31 18.00
CA ALA A 332 -31.70 -7.22 16.86
C ALA A 332 -31.19 -6.78 15.46
N THR A 333 -30.16 -7.50 15.01
CA THR A 333 -29.90 -8.01 13.64
C THR A 333 -29.98 -7.04 12.46
N SER A 334 -28.80 -6.66 11.96
CA SER A 334 -28.47 -6.80 10.54
C SER A 334 -26.96 -6.85 10.38
N ALA A 335 -26.47 -7.77 9.54
CA ALA A 335 -25.06 -7.89 9.20
C ALA A 335 -24.55 -6.55 8.65
N THR A 336 -23.51 -5.98 9.25
CA THR A 336 -22.89 -4.74 8.75
C THR A 336 -22.12 -5.05 7.47
N LYS A 337 -22.81 -4.76 6.37
CA LYS A 337 -22.36 -4.67 4.98
C LYS A 337 -21.09 -3.81 4.90
N ALA A 338 -20.13 -4.18 4.04
CA ALA A 338 -19.04 -3.28 3.67
C ALA A 338 -19.62 -1.90 3.31
N ASP A 339 -19.11 -0.82 3.92
CA ASP A 339 -19.64 0.53 3.72
C ASP A 339 -19.52 0.88 2.23
N ALA A 340 -20.66 0.85 1.54
CA ALA A 340 -20.76 1.26 0.15
C ALA A 340 -20.48 2.77 0.05
N LEU A 341 -19.93 3.21 -1.09
CA LEU A 341 -19.84 4.63 -1.39
C LEU A 341 -21.21 5.30 -1.15
N PRO A 342 -21.25 6.51 -0.55
CA PRO A 342 -22.53 7.15 -0.30
C PRO A 342 -23.22 7.49 -1.62
N SER A 343 -24.55 7.47 -1.63
CA SER A 343 -25.34 7.81 -2.82
C SER A 343 -25.40 9.31 -3.12
N ALA A 344 -24.89 10.14 -2.20
CA ALA A 344 -24.73 11.57 -2.36
C ALA A 344 -23.38 11.99 -1.76
N PHE A 345 -22.77 13.03 -2.33
CA PHE A 345 -21.45 13.51 -1.92
C PHE A 345 -21.54 14.99 -1.52
N SER A 346 -20.77 15.35 -0.50
CA SER A 346 -20.52 16.73 -0.11
C SER A 346 -19.01 16.95 0.02
N TRP A 347 -18.53 18.10 -0.43
CA TRP A 347 -17.11 18.43 -0.49
C TRP A 347 -16.80 19.76 0.22
N SER A 348 -15.56 19.86 0.67
CA SER A 348 -14.89 21.11 1.01
C SER A 348 -13.69 21.25 0.07
N SER A 349 -13.65 22.34 -0.68
CA SER A 349 -12.54 22.66 -1.56
C SER A 349 -11.50 23.50 -0.83
N SER A 350 -10.22 23.22 -1.09
CA SER A 350 -9.15 24.18 -0.86
C SER A 350 -9.32 25.44 -1.72
N GLY A 351 -8.52 26.46 -1.45
CA GLY A 351 -8.20 27.49 -2.44
C GLY A 351 -7.35 26.91 -3.59
N VAL A 352 -6.80 27.78 -4.43
CA VAL A 352 -5.81 27.39 -5.45
C VAL A 352 -4.55 26.86 -4.77
N LEU A 353 -4.19 25.60 -5.04
CA LEU A 353 -2.98 24.95 -4.51
C LEU A 353 -1.81 25.00 -5.48
N MET A 354 -2.06 24.99 -6.79
CA MET A 354 -1.01 25.03 -7.80
C MET A 354 -1.39 25.93 -8.97
N SER A 355 -0.44 26.78 -9.35
CA SER A 355 -0.54 27.67 -10.51
C SER A 355 0.57 27.36 -11.53
N PRO A 356 0.36 27.72 -12.82
CA PRO A 356 1.41 27.68 -13.82
C PRO A 356 2.68 28.42 -13.39
N LYS A 357 3.84 27.87 -13.75
CA LYS A 357 5.15 28.50 -13.54
C LYS A 357 5.87 28.68 -14.87
N PRO A 358 5.57 29.74 -15.63
CA PRO A 358 6.20 29.93 -16.92
C PRO A 358 7.72 30.10 -16.78
N ASP A 359 8.44 29.68 -17.82
CA ASP A 359 9.86 29.97 -17.99
C ASP A 359 10.11 30.54 -19.39
N SER A 360 11.39 30.76 -19.75
CA SER A 360 11.76 31.36 -21.04
C SER A 360 11.27 30.60 -22.27
N THR A 361 10.91 29.34 -22.12
CA THR A 361 10.42 28.45 -23.20
C THR A 361 8.95 28.04 -23.04
N HIS A 362 8.36 28.25 -21.86
CA HIS A 362 7.01 27.82 -21.51
C HIS A 362 6.15 28.99 -21.06
N ASN A 363 5.35 29.57 -21.96
CA ASN A 363 4.35 30.58 -21.60
C ASN A 363 2.99 29.93 -21.28
N ILE A 364 2.87 29.36 -20.09
CA ILE A 364 1.73 28.52 -19.69
C ILE A 364 0.58 29.36 -19.12
N ALA A 365 -0.61 29.22 -19.71
CA ALA A 365 -1.82 29.88 -19.24
C ALA A 365 -2.56 29.07 -18.17
N GLY A 366 -2.63 27.74 -18.35
CA GLY A 366 -3.37 26.83 -17.49
C GLY A 366 -2.56 25.60 -17.08
N LEU A 367 -2.74 25.18 -15.82
CA LEU A 367 -2.26 23.89 -15.30
C LEU A 367 -3.50 23.00 -15.15
N LYS A 368 -3.48 21.85 -15.81
CA LYS A 368 -4.68 21.08 -16.13
C LYS A 368 -4.51 19.59 -15.91
N ASP A 369 -5.63 18.87 -15.87
CA ASP A 369 -5.73 17.41 -16.00
C ASP A 369 -4.73 16.66 -15.10
N PRO A 370 -4.78 16.85 -13.76
CA PRO A 370 -3.77 16.32 -12.88
C PRO A 370 -3.93 14.81 -12.68
N SER A 371 -2.80 14.12 -12.64
CA SER A 371 -2.68 12.77 -12.08
C SER A 371 -1.73 12.74 -10.89
N VAL A 372 -2.08 12.01 -9.83
CA VAL A 372 -1.40 12.06 -8.52
C VAL A 372 -1.23 10.68 -7.87
N VAL A 373 -0.04 10.44 -7.32
CA VAL A 373 0.24 9.36 -6.36
C VAL A 373 1.01 9.87 -5.15
N HIS A 374 0.85 9.20 -4.01
CA HIS A 374 1.74 9.36 -2.87
C HIS A 374 2.68 8.15 -2.78
N TYR A 375 3.99 8.39 -2.94
CA TYR A 375 5.02 7.36 -2.97
C TYR A 375 6.29 7.85 -2.26
N ASN A 376 6.92 7.00 -1.45
CA ASN A 376 8.12 7.34 -0.68
C ASN A 376 8.05 8.69 0.08
N GLY A 377 6.88 8.97 0.68
CA GLY A 377 6.66 10.16 1.50
C GLY A 377 6.49 11.46 0.72
N LYS A 378 6.25 11.39 -0.59
CA LYS A 378 6.00 12.55 -1.45
C LYS A 378 4.76 12.35 -2.31
N TYR A 379 4.05 13.44 -2.57
CA TYR A 379 3.15 13.53 -3.70
C TYR A 379 3.96 13.68 -4.98
N HIS A 380 3.56 12.94 -6.00
CA HIS A 380 4.05 13.06 -7.36
C HIS A 380 2.85 13.42 -8.23
N VAL A 381 2.87 14.63 -8.79
CA VAL A 381 1.79 15.15 -9.64
C VAL A 381 2.31 15.32 -11.05
N PHE A 382 1.59 14.74 -12.00
CA PHE A 382 1.72 14.96 -13.43
C PHE A 382 0.53 15.78 -13.89
N ALA A 383 0.74 16.77 -14.76
CA ALA A 383 -0.34 17.62 -15.23
C ALA A 383 -0.10 18.06 -16.67
N SER A 384 -1.18 18.36 -17.38
CA SER A 384 -1.14 19.11 -18.63
C SER A 384 -0.74 20.56 -18.36
N VAL A 385 0.09 21.12 -19.24
CA VAL A 385 0.33 22.56 -19.33
C VAL A 385 -0.25 23.08 -20.64
N ALA A 386 -1.20 24.01 -20.54
CA ALA A 386 -1.97 24.53 -21.67
C ALA A 386 -1.60 25.98 -21.97
N SER A 387 -1.48 26.28 -23.26
CA SER A 387 -1.16 27.61 -23.78
C SER A 387 -1.76 27.80 -25.19
N SER A 388 -1.60 28.99 -25.77
CA SER A 388 -1.99 29.24 -27.16
C SER A 388 -1.20 28.42 -28.19
N SER A 389 0.00 27.94 -27.84
CA SER A 389 0.82 27.10 -28.72
C SER A 389 0.51 25.59 -28.60
N GLY A 390 -0.38 25.20 -27.69
CA GLY A 390 -0.80 23.81 -27.50
C GLY A 390 -0.59 23.29 -26.08
N TYR A 391 -0.41 21.96 -25.99
CA TYR A 391 -0.32 21.21 -24.73
C TYR A 391 1.01 20.48 -24.60
N GLY A 392 1.56 20.48 -23.39
CA GLY A 392 2.65 19.62 -22.96
C GLY A 392 2.38 19.02 -21.57
N LEU A 393 3.37 18.31 -21.01
CA LEU A 393 3.27 17.71 -19.68
C LEU A 393 4.30 18.29 -18.72
N VAL A 394 3.91 18.39 -17.45
CA VAL A 394 4.79 18.80 -16.35
C VAL A 394 4.72 17.79 -15.21
N TYR A 395 5.85 17.58 -14.54
CA TYR A 395 5.97 16.86 -13.28
C TYR A 395 6.34 17.82 -12.15
N LEU A 396 5.74 17.60 -10.98
CA LEU A 396 6.15 18.26 -9.74
C LEU A 396 5.99 17.31 -8.55
N SER A 397 6.76 17.55 -7.49
CA SER A 397 6.72 16.74 -6.28
C SER A 397 6.96 17.56 -5.03
N PHE A 398 6.26 17.19 -3.96
CA PHE A 398 6.27 17.88 -2.67
C PHE A 398 5.83 16.91 -1.56
N THR A 399 6.18 17.21 -0.31
CA THR A 399 5.81 16.36 0.84
C THR A 399 4.48 16.75 1.46
N ASP A 400 4.09 18.03 1.33
CA ASP A 400 2.89 18.59 1.96
C ASP A 400 2.15 19.54 1.01
N TRP A 401 0.82 19.56 1.07
CA TRP A 401 -0.02 20.37 0.18
C TRP A 401 0.23 21.88 0.32
N SER A 402 0.69 22.37 1.49
CA SER A 402 1.11 23.77 1.66
C SER A 402 2.32 24.15 0.80
N GLN A 403 3.10 23.16 0.34
CA GLN A 403 4.27 23.34 -0.51
C GLN A 403 3.94 23.14 -2.00
N ALA A 404 2.72 22.74 -2.35
CA ALA A 404 2.37 22.40 -3.72
C ALA A 404 2.63 23.56 -4.69
N ASN A 405 2.25 24.79 -4.30
CA ASN A 405 2.47 25.96 -5.15
C ASN A 405 3.96 26.35 -5.27
N SER A 406 4.80 26.00 -4.31
CA SER A 406 6.24 26.31 -4.35
C SER A 406 7.07 25.21 -5.01
N ALA A 407 6.51 24.01 -5.22
CA ALA A 407 7.16 22.88 -5.86
C ALA A 407 7.74 23.22 -7.24
N THR A 408 8.91 22.65 -7.56
CA THR A 408 9.56 22.89 -8.85
C THR A 408 8.80 22.20 -9.97
N HIS A 409 8.56 22.92 -11.07
CA HIS A 409 7.96 22.37 -12.28
C HIS A 409 9.06 21.80 -13.17
N HIS A 410 8.95 20.51 -13.49
CA HIS A 410 9.80 19.81 -14.44
C HIS A 410 9.01 19.54 -15.71
N TYR A 411 9.18 20.38 -16.73
CA TYR A 411 8.59 20.19 -18.05
C TYR A 411 9.17 18.93 -18.71
N LEU A 412 8.29 18.00 -19.10
CA LEU A 412 8.69 16.67 -19.56
C LEU A 412 9.15 16.64 -21.01
N ASP A 413 8.96 17.72 -21.75
CA ASP A 413 9.49 17.90 -23.11
C ASP A 413 11.03 18.00 -23.14
N ARG A 414 11.65 18.27 -22.00
CA ARG A 414 13.11 18.26 -21.79
C ARG A 414 13.73 16.85 -21.75
N GLY A 415 12.89 15.83 -21.53
CA GLY A 415 13.28 14.42 -21.52
C GLY A 415 12.95 13.72 -22.83
N ALA A 416 12.97 12.38 -22.82
CA ALA A 416 12.67 11.61 -24.03
C ALA A 416 11.19 11.64 -24.44
N ILE A 417 10.25 12.01 -23.54
CA ILE A 417 8.85 12.32 -23.91
C ILE A 417 8.78 13.36 -25.04
N GLY A 418 9.69 14.34 -25.00
CA GLY A 418 9.92 15.31 -26.05
C GLY A 418 8.78 16.31 -26.28
N THR A 419 9.00 17.21 -27.22
CA THR A 419 8.06 18.27 -27.62
C THR A 419 6.90 17.74 -28.46
N GLY A 420 5.89 18.59 -28.67
CA GLY A 420 4.68 18.27 -29.44
C GLY A 420 3.47 18.07 -28.54
N TYR A 421 2.34 17.69 -29.12
CA TYR A 421 1.08 17.52 -28.38
C TYR A 421 1.15 16.34 -27.40
N ARG A 422 1.03 16.63 -26.10
CA ARG A 422 0.82 15.65 -25.01
C ARG A 422 -0.13 16.25 -23.98
N ALA A 423 -1.17 15.53 -23.59
CA ALA A 423 -2.15 16.01 -22.62
C ALA A 423 -2.77 14.86 -21.81
N ALA A 424 -3.43 15.20 -20.70
CA ALA A 424 -4.19 14.32 -19.82
C ALA A 424 -3.39 13.10 -19.34
N PRO A 425 -2.36 13.30 -18.49
CA PRO A 425 -1.56 12.21 -17.96
C PRO A 425 -2.33 11.36 -16.94
N GLN A 426 -2.01 10.08 -16.88
CA GLN A 426 -2.34 9.16 -15.79
C GLN A 426 -1.08 8.38 -15.40
N VAL A 427 -0.66 8.46 -14.13
CA VAL A 427 0.51 7.72 -13.63
C VAL A 427 0.10 6.48 -12.82
N PHE A 428 0.79 5.36 -12.94
CA PHE A 428 0.67 4.23 -12.01
C PHE A 428 1.90 3.32 -12.09
N TYR A 429 2.11 2.51 -11.06
CA TYR A 429 3.15 1.49 -11.04
C TYR A 429 2.60 0.17 -11.55
N PHE A 430 3.13 -0.34 -12.65
CA PHE A 430 2.78 -1.66 -13.15
C PHE A 430 3.63 -2.71 -12.43
N ALA A 431 3.10 -3.24 -11.33
CA ALA A 431 3.83 -4.13 -10.42
C ALA A 431 4.45 -5.36 -11.11
N PRO A 432 3.78 -6.05 -12.06
CA PRO A 432 4.35 -7.22 -12.73
C PRO A 432 5.67 -6.94 -13.48
N GLN A 433 5.88 -5.70 -13.95
CA GLN A 433 7.10 -5.29 -14.67
C GLN A 433 8.00 -4.38 -13.84
N LYS A 434 7.62 -4.11 -12.58
CA LYS A 434 8.35 -3.21 -11.68
C LYS A 434 8.62 -1.82 -12.27
N THR A 435 7.68 -1.31 -13.06
CA THR A 435 7.89 -0.13 -13.91
C THR A 435 6.72 0.85 -13.77
N TRP A 436 7.01 2.14 -13.65
CA TRP A 436 6.01 3.19 -13.71
C TRP A 436 5.58 3.43 -15.16
N TYR A 437 4.29 3.61 -15.33
CA TYR A 437 3.66 4.00 -16.59
C TYR A 437 3.06 5.39 -16.43
N LEU A 438 3.27 6.23 -17.44
CA LEU A 438 2.58 7.50 -17.63
C LEU A 438 1.81 7.38 -18.93
N VAL A 439 0.50 7.22 -18.83
CA VAL A 439 -0.45 7.13 -19.95
C VAL A 439 -0.93 8.55 -20.28
N TYR A 440 -1.05 8.89 -21.56
CA TYR A 440 -1.48 10.22 -22.02
C TYR A 440 -1.89 10.19 -23.50
N GLN A 441 -2.46 11.28 -24.00
CA GLN A 441 -2.82 11.40 -25.42
C GLN A 441 -1.78 12.17 -26.22
N THR A 442 -1.56 11.73 -27.47
CA THR A 442 -0.70 12.39 -28.47
C THR A 442 -1.43 12.62 -29.81
N GLY A 443 -2.75 12.43 -29.82
CA GLY A 443 -3.56 12.15 -31.01
C GLY A 443 -3.85 10.65 -31.17
N ASN A 444 -3.09 9.81 -30.46
CA ASN A 444 -3.39 8.41 -30.18
C ASN A 444 -3.35 8.20 -28.65
N ALA A 445 -3.79 7.03 -28.18
CA ALA A 445 -3.54 6.59 -26.81
C ALA A 445 -2.08 6.14 -26.66
N SER A 446 -1.32 6.87 -25.85
CA SER A 446 0.12 6.68 -25.71
C SER A 446 0.53 6.45 -24.25
N TYR A 447 1.76 5.95 -24.07
CA TYR A 447 2.40 5.81 -22.78
C TYR A 447 3.91 6.04 -22.86
N SER A 448 4.48 6.41 -21.72
CA SER A 448 5.91 6.34 -21.43
C SER A 448 6.15 5.51 -20.19
N THR A 449 7.36 4.96 -20.05
CA THR A 449 7.76 4.16 -18.89
C THR A 449 8.94 4.76 -18.15
N ASN A 450 9.04 4.50 -16.85
CA ASN A 450 10.18 4.90 -16.02
C ASN A 450 10.36 3.92 -14.85
N THR A 451 11.60 3.56 -14.50
CA THR A 451 11.86 2.71 -13.34
C THR A 451 11.85 3.47 -12.01
N ASP A 452 11.96 4.80 -12.06
CA ASP A 452 11.99 5.68 -10.89
C ASP A 452 11.16 6.95 -11.14
N ILE A 453 9.97 7.02 -10.53
CA ILE A 453 9.07 8.18 -10.62
C ILE A 453 9.71 9.48 -10.15
N SER A 454 10.75 9.43 -9.30
CA SER A 454 11.44 10.63 -8.81
C SER A 454 12.42 11.23 -9.82
N ASN A 455 12.72 10.51 -10.91
CA ASN A 455 13.57 10.97 -12.01
C ASN A 455 12.73 11.41 -13.22
N PRO A 456 12.31 12.69 -13.34
CA PRO A 456 11.48 13.14 -14.46
C PRO A 456 12.16 13.08 -15.83
N ASN A 457 13.49 13.00 -15.89
CA ASN A 457 14.21 12.83 -17.17
C ASN A 457 14.28 11.36 -17.61
N GLY A 458 13.90 10.42 -16.73
CA GLY A 458 13.93 8.98 -16.99
C GLY A 458 12.74 8.45 -17.79
N TRP A 459 11.73 9.28 -18.07
CA TRP A 459 10.57 8.86 -18.87
C TRP A 459 10.97 8.60 -20.32
N SER A 460 10.62 7.41 -20.82
CA SER A 460 10.89 7.01 -22.20
C SER A 460 10.16 7.90 -23.23
N ALA A 461 10.60 7.82 -24.49
CA ALA A 461 9.83 8.37 -25.61
C ALA A 461 8.43 7.72 -25.70
N PRO A 462 7.43 8.45 -26.25
CA PRO A 462 6.06 7.96 -26.33
C PRO A 462 5.97 6.70 -27.20
N ARG A 463 5.22 5.71 -26.72
CA ARG A 463 4.77 4.53 -27.48
C ARG A 463 3.25 4.50 -27.50
N ASN A 464 2.65 3.91 -28.53
CA ASN A 464 1.20 3.86 -28.67
C ASN A 464 0.64 2.51 -28.24
N PHE A 465 -0.53 2.52 -27.60
CA PHE A 465 -1.31 1.31 -27.32
C PHE A 465 -1.95 0.74 -28.59
N TYR A 466 -2.24 1.59 -29.58
CA TYR A 466 -2.81 1.22 -30.88
C TYR A 466 -1.91 1.69 -32.02
N SER A 467 -1.89 0.95 -33.13
CA SER A 467 -1.25 1.41 -34.36
C SER A 467 -1.95 2.64 -34.97
N SER A 468 -3.26 2.76 -34.77
CA SER A 468 -4.12 3.83 -35.26
C SER A 468 -5.39 3.93 -34.41
N MET A 469 -6.12 5.03 -34.51
CA MET A 469 -7.44 5.19 -33.86
C MET A 469 -8.37 4.02 -34.23
N PRO A 470 -8.94 3.28 -33.26
CA PRO A 470 -9.88 2.19 -33.52
C PRO A 470 -11.08 2.65 -34.36
N ASP A 471 -11.56 1.78 -35.26
CA ASP A 471 -12.64 2.11 -36.20
C ASP A 471 -13.94 2.50 -35.50
N ILE A 472 -14.27 1.83 -34.38
CA ILE A 472 -15.46 2.16 -33.58
C ILE A 472 -15.41 3.59 -33.06
N ILE A 473 -14.24 4.11 -32.70
CA ILE A 473 -14.08 5.50 -32.26
C ILE A 473 -14.23 6.42 -33.47
N ARG A 474 -13.53 6.12 -34.58
CA ARG A 474 -13.59 6.93 -35.81
C ARG A 474 -15.01 7.08 -36.37
N GLN A 475 -15.84 6.05 -36.22
CA GLN A 475 -17.22 6.06 -36.69
C GLN A 475 -18.17 6.88 -35.81
N ASN A 476 -17.83 7.11 -34.54
CA ASN A 476 -18.73 7.71 -33.55
C ASN A 476 -18.24 9.07 -33.01
N ILE A 477 -16.97 9.44 -33.24
CA ILE A 477 -16.34 10.68 -32.74
C ILE A 477 -16.95 11.97 -33.29
N GLY A 478 -17.54 11.94 -34.49
CA GLY A 478 -18.09 13.14 -35.12
C GLY A 478 -17.05 14.28 -35.22
N ASN A 479 -17.39 15.44 -34.66
CA ASN A 479 -16.49 16.62 -34.61
C ASN A 479 -15.72 16.73 -33.26
N GLY A 480 -15.73 15.68 -32.46
CA GLY A 480 -15.03 15.64 -31.17
C GLY A 480 -13.55 15.25 -31.30
N TYR A 481 -12.94 14.91 -30.17
CA TYR A 481 -11.52 14.58 -30.07
C TYR A 481 -11.33 13.29 -29.26
N TRP A 482 -10.40 12.44 -29.66
CA TRP A 482 -10.09 11.22 -28.92
C TRP A 482 -9.14 11.53 -27.77
N VAL A 483 -9.66 11.53 -26.54
CA VAL A 483 -9.02 12.11 -25.36
C VAL A 483 -9.17 11.23 -24.11
N ASP A 484 -8.42 11.60 -23.07
CA ASP A 484 -8.54 11.17 -21.69
C ASP A 484 -8.41 9.67 -21.49
N MET A 485 -7.20 9.20 -21.78
CA MET A 485 -6.80 7.80 -21.72
C MET A 485 -6.64 7.34 -20.27
N TRP A 486 -7.34 6.27 -19.87
CA TRP A 486 -7.31 5.76 -18.50
C TRP A 486 -7.15 4.24 -18.45
N VAL A 487 -6.07 3.77 -17.82
CA VAL A 487 -5.82 2.34 -17.58
C VAL A 487 -6.23 1.94 -16.18
N ILE A 488 -6.84 0.76 -16.07
CA ILE A 488 -7.03 0.03 -14.80
C ILE A 488 -6.94 -1.47 -15.09
N CYS A 489 -6.35 -2.24 -14.19
CA CYS A 489 -6.28 -3.69 -14.30
C CYS A 489 -6.91 -4.37 -13.08
N ASP A 490 -7.50 -5.53 -13.31
CA ASP A 490 -7.81 -6.51 -12.25
C ASP A 490 -6.72 -7.59 -12.21
N SER A 491 -7.00 -8.74 -11.59
CA SER A 491 -6.04 -9.83 -11.47
C SER A 491 -5.75 -10.58 -12.78
N ALA A 492 -6.62 -10.43 -13.80
CA ALA A 492 -6.54 -11.16 -15.06
C ALA A 492 -6.27 -10.23 -16.24
N ASP A 493 -6.93 -9.07 -16.28
CA ASP A 493 -7.01 -8.20 -17.44
C ASP A 493 -6.65 -6.75 -17.11
N CYS A 494 -6.15 -6.05 -18.11
CA CYS A 494 -6.00 -4.60 -18.14
C CYS A 494 -6.97 -3.99 -19.14
N TYR A 495 -7.59 -2.89 -18.74
CA TYR A 495 -8.59 -2.16 -19.49
C TYR A 495 -8.08 -0.76 -19.81
N LEU A 496 -8.33 -0.28 -21.02
CA LEU A 496 -8.00 1.07 -21.45
C LEU A 496 -9.30 1.78 -21.85
N PHE A 497 -9.66 2.79 -21.07
CA PHE A 497 -10.78 3.69 -21.32
C PHE A 497 -10.32 4.94 -22.05
N SER A 498 -11.22 5.55 -22.82
CA SER A 498 -11.03 6.83 -23.49
C SER A 498 -12.36 7.47 -23.87
N SER A 499 -12.39 8.77 -24.08
CA SER A 499 -13.60 9.53 -24.51
C SER A 499 -13.41 10.15 -25.90
N ASP A 500 -14.49 10.67 -26.50
CA ASP A 500 -14.47 11.29 -27.83
C ASP A 500 -15.06 12.70 -27.92
N ASP A 501 -15.36 13.37 -26.80
CA ASP A 501 -16.09 14.63 -26.71
C ASP A 501 -17.48 14.61 -27.39
N ASN A 502 -18.00 13.43 -27.68
CA ASN A 502 -19.23 13.23 -28.45
C ASN A 502 -20.20 12.25 -27.78
N GLY A 503 -20.08 12.09 -26.46
CA GLY A 503 -21.03 11.32 -25.66
C GLY A 503 -20.73 9.83 -25.58
N HIS A 504 -19.52 9.38 -25.89
CA HIS A 504 -19.13 7.97 -25.79
C HIS A 504 -17.93 7.77 -24.85
N LEU A 505 -18.06 6.78 -23.98
CA LEU A 505 -16.94 6.21 -23.22
C LEU A 505 -16.58 4.86 -23.83
N TYR A 506 -15.36 4.73 -24.32
CA TYR A 506 -14.84 3.49 -24.90
C TYR A 506 -14.07 2.68 -23.87
N ARG A 507 -13.99 1.36 -24.07
CA ARG A 507 -13.14 0.45 -23.30
C ARG A 507 -12.57 -0.62 -24.22
N SER A 508 -11.25 -0.79 -24.19
CA SER A 508 -10.57 -1.97 -24.74
C SER A 508 -10.02 -2.83 -23.61
N GLN A 509 -9.59 -4.05 -23.94
CA GLN A 509 -9.02 -4.98 -22.98
C GLN A 509 -7.81 -5.74 -23.54
N THR A 510 -6.90 -6.09 -22.67
CA THR A 510 -5.78 -7.02 -22.89
C THR A 510 -5.55 -7.82 -21.61
N THR A 511 -4.85 -8.95 -21.69
CA THR A 511 -4.49 -9.67 -20.46
C THR A 511 -3.41 -8.92 -19.67
N LEU A 512 -3.41 -9.06 -18.35
CA LEU A 512 -2.37 -8.50 -17.47
C LEU A 512 -0.96 -8.90 -17.92
N ALA A 513 -0.80 -10.13 -18.43
CA ALA A 513 0.48 -10.64 -18.93
C ALA A 513 0.93 -9.97 -20.25
N GLN A 514 0.00 -9.52 -21.09
CA GLN A 514 0.31 -8.92 -22.39
C GLN A 514 0.51 -7.40 -22.33
N PHE A 515 -0.02 -6.74 -21.29
CA PHE A 515 0.15 -5.31 -21.07
C PHE A 515 1.63 -4.87 -21.24
N PRO A 516 1.94 -3.76 -21.94
CA PRO A 516 1.03 -2.77 -22.52
C PRO A 516 0.53 -3.10 -23.94
N ASN A 517 0.81 -4.31 -24.44
CA ASN A 517 0.40 -4.73 -25.78
C ASN A 517 -0.96 -5.43 -25.75
N GLY A 518 -1.51 -5.73 -26.93
CA GLY A 518 -2.66 -6.63 -27.07
C GLY A 518 -4.02 -6.02 -26.75
N PHE A 519 -4.12 -4.68 -26.63
CA PHE A 519 -5.43 -4.04 -26.51
C PHE A 519 -6.27 -4.31 -27.75
N THR A 520 -7.35 -5.05 -27.55
CA THR A 520 -8.31 -5.45 -28.58
C THR A 520 -9.73 -5.30 -28.03
N ASN A 521 -10.74 -5.64 -28.84
CA ASN A 521 -12.14 -5.64 -28.45
C ASN A 521 -12.60 -4.27 -27.89
N THR A 522 -12.32 -3.19 -28.61
CA THR A 522 -12.80 -1.85 -28.25
C THR A 522 -14.31 -1.80 -28.36
N VAL A 523 -14.99 -1.53 -27.24
CA VAL A 523 -16.45 -1.40 -27.16
C VAL A 523 -16.83 -0.01 -26.64
N ILE A 524 -18.06 0.42 -26.91
CA ILE A 524 -18.68 1.57 -26.23
C ILE A 524 -19.18 1.06 -24.86
N ALA A 525 -18.47 1.42 -23.79
CA ALA A 525 -18.78 1.02 -22.41
C ALA A 525 -19.94 1.82 -21.81
N ALA A 526 -20.09 3.07 -22.21
CA ALA A 526 -21.25 3.91 -21.91
C ALA A 526 -21.47 4.93 -23.02
N ARG A 527 -22.72 5.40 -23.18
CA ARG A 527 -23.06 6.49 -24.10
C ARG A 527 -24.20 7.33 -23.58
N ASP A 528 -24.22 8.58 -23.97
CA ASP A 528 -25.33 9.51 -23.75
C ASP A 528 -25.58 10.31 -25.03
N SER A 529 -26.84 10.42 -25.45
CA SER A 529 -27.20 11.21 -26.64
C SER A 529 -26.92 12.71 -26.45
N ASN A 530 -26.93 13.17 -25.20
CA ASN A 530 -26.41 14.48 -24.87
C ASN A 530 -24.91 14.36 -24.57
N LYS A 531 -24.07 14.73 -25.54
CA LYS A 531 -22.61 14.69 -25.38
C LYS A 531 -22.11 15.41 -24.12
N TYR A 532 -22.82 16.45 -23.68
CA TYR A 532 -22.45 17.20 -22.48
C TYR A 532 -22.69 16.44 -21.18
N ALA A 533 -23.54 15.42 -21.17
CA ALA A 533 -23.79 14.60 -20.00
C ALA A 533 -22.72 13.49 -19.82
N LEU A 534 -21.98 13.13 -20.86
CA LEU A 534 -20.90 12.14 -20.82
C LEU A 534 -19.75 12.65 -21.70
N PHE A 535 -19.12 13.75 -21.28
CA PHE A 535 -18.28 14.55 -22.15
C PHE A 535 -16.86 13.99 -22.28
N GLU A 536 -16.09 14.02 -21.19
CA GLU A 536 -14.66 13.65 -21.17
C GLU A 536 -14.20 13.26 -19.74
N ALA A 537 -12.89 13.12 -19.52
CA ALA A 537 -12.20 12.98 -18.24
C ALA A 537 -12.70 11.82 -17.35
N SER A 538 -12.78 10.62 -17.93
CA SER A 538 -13.21 9.44 -17.17
C SER A 538 -12.15 8.97 -16.17
N ASN A 539 -12.56 8.66 -14.94
CA ASN A 539 -11.74 7.90 -14.00
C ASN A 539 -12.44 6.59 -13.63
N VAL A 540 -11.68 5.50 -13.55
CA VAL A 540 -12.17 4.18 -13.09
C VAL A 540 -11.28 3.67 -11.96
N TYR A 541 -11.87 3.39 -10.81
CA TYR A 541 -11.13 2.96 -9.62
C TYR A 541 -11.71 1.69 -9.01
N GLN A 542 -10.85 0.88 -8.41
CA GLN A 542 -11.29 -0.13 -7.45
C GLN A 542 -11.58 0.54 -6.10
N VAL A 543 -12.73 0.29 -5.50
CA VAL A 543 -13.08 0.81 -4.17
C VAL A 543 -12.50 -0.13 -3.11
N GLN A 544 -11.63 0.39 -2.24
CA GLN A 544 -10.98 -0.41 -1.20
C GLN A 544 -12.00 -1.11 -0.29
N GLY A 545 -11.76 -2.39 0.01
CA GLY A 545 -12.59 -3.16 0.95
C GLY A 545 -13.93 -3.66 0.40
N GLY A 546 -14.21 -3.44 -0.90
CA GLY A 546 -15.41 -3.97 -1.56
C GLY A 546 -15.10 -4.62 -2.92
N ASN A 547 -16.05 -5.42 -3.43
CA ASN A 547 -16.05 -5.91 -4.81
C ASN A 547 -16.80 -4.91 -5.72
N GLN A 548 -16.37 -3.65 -5.70
CA GLN A 548 -17.02 -2.57 -6.41
C GLN A 548 -15.99 -1.67 -7.09
N TYR A 549 -16.31 -1.24 -8.30
CA TYR A 549 -15.59 -0.24 -9.06
C TYR A 549 -16.40 1.05 -9.12
N LEU A 550 -15.72 2.19 -9.07
CA LEU A 550 -16.30 3.52 -9.25
C LEU A 550 -15.88 4.04 -10.63
N LEU A 551 -16.86 4.45 -11.44
CA LEU A 551 -16.66 5.24 -12.64
C LEU A 551 -17.06 6.68 -12.35
N MET A 552 -16.22 7.63 -12.72
CA MET A 552 -16.51 9.06 -12.77
C MET A 552 -16.34 9.55 -14.19
N VAL A 553 -17.22 10.44 -14.65
CA VAL A 553 -17.11 11.09 -15.97
C VAL A 553 -17.49 12.56 -15.84
N GLU A 554 -16.70 13.43 -16.46
CA GLU A 554 -16.98 14.87 -16.50
C GLU A 554 -18.16 15.17 -17.43
N ALA A 555 -18.96 16.15 -17.01
CA ALA A 555 -20.12 16.65 -17.72
C ALA A 555 -20.13 18.18 -17.70
N ILE A 556 -20.84 18.75 -18.67
CA ILE A 556 -21.12 20.19 -18.78
C ILE A 556 -22.60 20.37 -18.42
N GLY A 557 -22.87 21.07 -17.31
CA GLY A 557 -24.22 21.29 -16.81
C GLY A 557 -25.02 22.28 -17.64
N SER A 558 -26.31 22.40 -17.34
CA SER A 558 -27.21 23.34 -18.02
C SER A 558 -26.80 24.82 -17.86
N ASP A 559 -25.98 25.13 -16.85
CA ASP A 559 -25.38 26.45 -16.61
C ASP A 559 -24.01 26.64 -17.30
N GLY A 560 -23.60 25.68 -18.14
CA GLY A 560 -22.32 25.68 -18.85
C GLY A 560 -21.12 25.34 -17.98
N ARG A 561 -21.30 24.91 -16.72
CA ARG A 561 -20.21 24.63 -15.79
C ARG A 561 -19.84 23.15 -15.74
N ARG A 562 -18.56 22.90 -15.49
CA ARG A 562 -18.00 21.54 -15.36
C ARG A 562 -18.39 20.90 -14.03
N TYR A 563 -18.77 19.62 -14.08
CA TYR A 563 -19.07 18.80 -12.91
C TYR A 563 -18.87 17.31 -13.20
N PHE A 564 -18.84 16.47 -12.16
CA PHE A 564 -18.71 15.02 -12.31
C PHE A 564 -20.01 14.28 -12.01
N ARG A 565 -20.28 13.27 -12.83
CA ARG A 565 -21.26 12.20 -12.61
C ARG A 565 -20.53 10.93 -12.18
N SER A 566 -21.21 10.04 -11.46
CA SER A 566 -20.62 8.79 -10.97
C SER A 566 -21.55 7.58 -11.10
N TRP A 567 -20.92 6.42 -11.29
CA TRP A 567 -21.56 5.11 -11.39
C TRP A 567 -20.73 4.05 -10.66
N THR A 568 -21.34 2.93 -10.32
CA THR A 568 -20.62 1.78 -9.77
C THR A 568 -20.92 0.50 -10.53
N ALA A 569 -19.98 -0.44 -10.51
CA ALA A 569 -20.12 -1.77 -11.10
C ALA A 569 -19.41 -2.83 -10.25
N ALA A 570 -19.82 -4.10 -10.36
CA ALA A 570 -19.13 -5.22 -9.70
C ALA A 570 -17.85 -5.68 -10.44
N SER A 571 -17.69 -5.29 -11.70
CA SER A 571 -16.50 -5.57 -12.53
C SER A 571 -16.25 -4.41 -13.49
N ILE A 572 -15.00 -4.24 -13.93
CA ILE A 572 -14.59 -3.15 -14.83
C ILE A 572 -15.30 -3.25 -16.19
N ALA A 573 -15.50 -4.49 -16.68
CA ALA A 573 -16.23 -4.79 -17.90
C ALA A 573 -17.76 -4.89 -17.72
N GLY A 574 -18.25 -4.71 -16.48
CA GLY A 574 -19.65 -4.92 -16.11
C GLY A 574 -20.57 -3.77 -16.50
N SER A 575 -21.83 -3.88 -16.04
CA SER A 575 -22.83 -2.84 -16.23
C SER A 575 -22.71 -1.75 -15.15
N TRP A 576 -22.64 -0.49 -15.58
CA TRP A 576 -22.51 0.67 -14.71
C TRP A 576 -23.87 1.15 -14.20
N THR A 577 -24.04 1.17 -12.88
CA THR A 577 -25.26 1.63 -12.19
C THR A 577 -25.05 3.05 -11.66
N PRO A 578 -25.94 4.01 -11.96
CA PRO A 578 -25.80 5.39 -11.46
C PRO A 578 -25.67 5.45 -9.93
N LEU A 579 -24.73 6.26 -9.44
CA LEU A 579 -24.53 6.54 -8.02
C LEU A 579 -24.98 7.97 -7.69
N ALA A 580 -24.17 8.97 -8.05
CA ALA A 580 -24.50 10.38 -8.02
C ALA A 580 -24.25 10.97 -9.42
N ALA A 581 -25.27 10.96 -10.28
CA ALA A 581 -25.14 11.12 -11.73
C ALA A 581 -26.09 12.17 -12.33
N SER A 582 -26.63 13.10 -11.54
CA SER A 582 -27.49 14.21 -12.01
C SER A 582 -26.99 15.55 -11.47
N GLU A 583 -27.45 16.67 -12.03
CA GLU A 583 -27.07 18.00 -11.51
C GLU A 583 -27.60 18.27 -10.10
N GLY A 584 -28.73 17.68 -9.73
CA GLY A 584 -29.32 17.77 -8.39
C GLY A 584 -28.69 16.81 -7.37
N ASN A 585 -28.01 15.76 -7.83
CA ASN A 585 -27.21 14.85 -7.01
C ASN A 585 -25.91 14.47 -7.75
N PRO A 586 -24.96 15.41 -7.89
CA PRO A 586 -23.73 15.19 -8.64
C PRO A 586 -22.69 14.48 -7.77
N PHE A 587 -21.69 13.87 -8.40
CA PHE A 587 -20.52 13.41 -7.67
C PHE A 587 -19.78 14.62 -7.10
N ALA A 588 -19.37 15.57 -7.94
CA ALA A 588 -18.74 16.82 -7.52
C ALA A 588 -19.15 17.97 -8.44
N ARG A 589 -19.70 19.04 -7.88
CA ARG A 589 -20.20 20.25 -8.56
C ARG A 589 -20.18 21.42 -7.58
N ALA A 590 -20.30 22.64 -8.07
CA ALA A 590 -20.37 23.83 -7.22
C ALA A 590 -21.49 23.78 -6.15
N ASN A 591 -22.61 23.11 -6.39
CA ASN A 591 -23.75 23.06 -5.47
C ASN A 591 -23.59 22.03 -4.32
N ASN A 592 -22.65 21.10 -4.41
CA ASN A 592 -22.31 20.18 -3.31
C ASN A 592 -20.88 20.40 -2.78
N THR A 593 -20.27 21.55 -3.11
CA THR A 593 -18.91 21.91 -2.70
C THR A 593 -18.93 23.22 -1.92
N THR A 594 -18.39 23.18 -0.71
CA THR A 594 -18.14 24.38 0.11
C THR A 594 -16.73 24.90 -0.12
N PHE A 595 -16.53 26.20 0.03
CA PHE A 595 -15.22 26.86 -0.14
C PHE A 595 -14.92 27.71 1.10
N PRO A 596 -14.29 27.14 2.14
CA PRO A 596 -14.06 27.84 3.41
C PRO A 596 -13.27 29.15 3.27
N SER A 597 -12.38 29.23 2.26
CA SER A 597 -11.57 30.43 1.96
C SER A 597 -12.18 31.32 0.88
N GLY A 598 -13.44 31.09 0.49
CA GLY A 598 -14.11 31.79 -0.61
C GLY A 598 -14.07 30.99 -1.92
N ALA A 599 -15.18 31.03 -2.66
CA ALA A 599 -15.33 30.30 -3.91
C ALA A 599 -14.50 30.95 -5.01
N TRP A 600 -13.42 30.26 -5.42
CA TRP A 600 -12.52 30.71 -6.50
C TRP A 600 -12.89 30.11 -7.86
N THR A 601 -13.80 29.12 -7.89
CA THR A 601 -14.29 28.50 -9.11
C THR A 601 -15.74 28.04 -9.00
N LYS A 602 -16.41 27.91 -10.16
CA LYS A 602 -17.71 27.23 -10.32
C LYS A 602 -17.59 25.94 -11.12
N ASP A 603 -16.38 25.65 -11.62
CA ASP A 603 -16.08 24.53 -12.50
C ASP A 603 -15.29 23.50 -11.68
N ILE A 604 -15.88 22.33 -11.45
CA ILE A 604 -15.17 21.16 -10.93
C ILE A 604 -14.90 20.27 -12.14
N SER A 605 -13.73 20.43 -12.75
CA SER A 605 -13.34 19.80 -14.01
C SER A 605 -12.21 18.77 -13.79
N HIS A 606 -11.74 18.14 -14.87
CA HIS A 606 -10.72 17.09 -14.93
C HIS A 606 -9.83 17.01 -13.68
N GLY A 607 -9.89 15.86 -13.01
CA GLY A 607 -9.10 15.57 -11.81
C GLY A 607 -8.80 14.09 -11.62
N GLU A 608 -8.15 13.78 -10.51
CA GLU A 608 -7.89 12.41 -10.06
C GLU A 608 -8.09 12.28 -8.54
N MET A 609 -8.58 11.12 -8.11
CA MET A 609 -8.65 10.76 -6.69
C MET A 609 -7.24 10.57 -6.14
N LEU A 610 -7.04 11.00 -4.88
CA LEU A 610 -5.91 10.52 -4.11
C LEU A 610 -6.13 9.02 -3.82
N ARG A 611 -5.27 8.20 -4.43
CA ARG A 611 -5.36 6.73 -4.32
C ARG A 611 -4.86 6.21 -2.98
N ALA A 612 -5.41 5.07 -2.56
CA ALA A 612 -4.95 4.31 -1.39
C ALA A 612 -3.68 3.49 -1.69
N GLY A 613 -3.41 3.25 -2.97
CA GLY A 613 -2.18 2.65 -3.47
C GLY A 613 -1.65 3.43 -4.68
N TYR A 614 -0.72 2.85 -5.40
CA TYR A 614 -0.12 3.49 -6.59
C TYR A 614 0.02 2.53 -7.77
N ASP A 615 -0.44 1.29 -7.63
CA ASP A 615 -0.26 0.26 -8.65
C ASP A 615 -1.37 0.27 -9.73
N GLN A 616 -1.30 -0.69 -10.66
CA GLN A 616 -2.22 -0.82 -11.78
C GLN A 616 -3.67 -1.17 -11.41
N THR A 617 -4.00 -1.39 -10.13
CA THR A 617 -5.38 -1.64 -9.68
C THR A 617 -6.18 -0.36 -9.47
N LEU A 618 -5.50 0.80 -9.37
CA LEU A 618 -6.11 2.11 -9.18
C LEU A 618 -7.05 2.12 -7.97
N THR A 619 -6.60 1.55 -6.85
CA THR A 619 -7.42 1.45 -5.64
C THR A 619 -7.57 2.81 -4.94
N ILE A 620 -8.81 3.21 -4.64
CA ILE A 620 -9.14 4.41 -3.85
C ILE A 620 -9.70 4.02 -2.48
N PRO A 621 -9.58 4.88 -1.46
CA PRO A 621 -10.30 4.69 -0.19
C PRO A 621 -11.82 4.56 -0.41
N SER A 622 -12.52 3.81 0.43
CA SER A 622 -14.00 3.74 0.40
C SER A 622 -14.66 4.97 1.04
N CYS A 623 -13.89 5.82 1.71
CA CYS A 623 -14.35 7.02 2.40
C CYS A 623 -13.21 8.03 2.60
N ARG A 624 -13.57 9.22 3.08
CA ARG A 624 -12.76 10.46 3.08
C ARG A 624 -12.08 10.69 1.75
N LEU A 625 -12.88 10.58 0.69
CA LEU A 625 -12.37 10.79 -0.66
C LEU A 625 -11.73 12.19 -0.76
N GLN A 626 -10.61 12.25 -1.47
CA GLN A 626 -9.96 13.50 -1.82
C GLN A 626 -9.74 13.50 -3.33
N TYR A 627 -10.09 14.61 -3.99
CA TYR A 627 -10.08 14.71 -5.44
C TYR A 627 -9.29 15.95 -5.84
N LEU A 628 -8.10 15.74 -6.42
CA LEU A 628 -7.28 16.82 -6.98
C LEU A 628 -7.88 17.19 -8.33
N TYR A 629 -8.29 18.42 -8.51
CA TYR A 629 -9.12 18.83 -9.65
C TYR A 629 -8.67 20.17 -10.23
N GLN A 630 -9.02 20.42 -11.49
CA GLN A 630 -8.82 21.73 -12.09
C GLN A 630 -10.07 22.62 -11.96
N GLY A 631 -9.84 23.88 -11.63
CA GLY A 631 -10.84 24.94 -11.62
C GLY A 631 -10.29 26.21 -12.25
N LYS A 632 -11.18 27.15 -12.54
CA LYS A 632 -10.81 28.49 -13.03
C LYS A 632 -11.72 29.57 -12.47
N ASP A 633 -11.29 30.82 -12.57
CA ASP A 633 -12.13 31.98 -12.29
C ASP A 633 -13.45 31.88 -13.10
N PRO A 634 -14.62 31.98 -12.45
CA PRO A 634 -15.91 31.92 -13.13
C PRO A 634 -16.10 33.01 -14.20
N ALA A 635 -15.41 34.14 -14.08
CA ALA A 635 -15.43 35.26 -15.01
C ALA A 635 -14.42 35.12 -16.18
N ALA A 636 -13.49 34.16 -16.10
CA ALA A 636 -12.54 33.93 -17.19
C ALA A 636 -13.26 33.50 -18.49
N SER A 637 -12.92 34.20 -19.57
CA SER A 637 -13.45 34.03 -20.93
C SER A 637 -12.31 34.07 -21.96
N GLY A 638 -12.62 33.78 -23.22
CA GLY A 638 -11.63 33.68 -24.31
C GLY A 638 -11.43 32.24 -24.79
N ASP A 639 -10.36 32.02 -25.55
CA ASP A 639 -10.04 30.71 -26.13
C ASP A 639 -9.84 29.65 -25.05
N TYR A 640 -10.42 28.46 -25.24
CA TYR A 640 -10.40 27.41 -24.23
C TYR A 640 -8.98 27.02 -23.77
N ASN A 641 -8.02 26.98 -24.70
CA ASN A 641 -6.63 26.61 -24.42
C ASN A 641 -5.85 27.67 -23.62
N THR A 642 -6.36 28.91 -23.54
CA THR A 642 -5.72 30.01 -22.79
C THR A 642 -6.45 30.34 -21.48
N LEU A 643 -7.51 29.59 -21.14
CA LEU A 643 -8.20 29.76 -19.87
C LEU A 643 -7.25 29.50 -18.68
N PRO A 644 -7.34 30.30 -17.61
CA PRO A 644 -6.42 30.26 -16.48
C PRO A 644 -6.75 29.14 -15.50
N TRP A 645 -6.70 27.89 -15.96
CA TRP A 645 -6.91 26.71 -15.12
C TRP A 645 -5.84 26.59 -14.04
N ARG A 646 -6.27 26.22 -12.83
CA ARG A 646 -5.46 26.04 -11.61
C ARG A 646 -5.91 24.76 -10.91
N LEU A 647 -5.06 24.19 -10.07
CA LEU A 647 -5.41 22.98 -9.34
C LEU A 647 -5.81 23.28 -7.90
N GLY A 648 -6.89 22.65 -7.44
CA GLY A 648 -7.34 22.63 -6.05
C GLY A 648 -7.64 21.20 -5.59
N LEU A 649 -7.92 21.02 -4.31
CA LEU A 649 -8.20 19.73 -3.70
C LEU A 649 -9.57 19.74 -3.04
N LEU A 650 -10.47 18.86 -3.48
CA LEU A 650 -11.70 18.56 -2.76
C LEU A 650 -11.40 17.55 -1.66
N THR A 651 -12.00 17.73 -0.49
CA THR A 651 -12.03 16.76 0.61
C THR A 651 -13.49 16.48 0.96
N GLN A 652 -13.88 15.21 0.98
CA GLN A 652 -15.25 14.79 1.26
C GLN A 652 -15.64 15.14 2.71
N THR A 653 -16.82 15.74 2.90
CA THR A 653 -17.30 16.23 4.21
C THR A 653 -18.44 15.40 4.79
N ASN A 654 -19.16 14.66 3.96
CA ASN A 654 -20.24 13.76 4.40
C ASN A 654 -19.78 12.31 4.53
N SER A 655 -18.48 12.09 4.68
CA SER A 655 -17.94 10.75 4.84
C SER A 655 -18.28 10.20 6.23
N THR A 656 -18.81 8.97 6.27
CA THR A 656 -19.23 8.30 7.51
C THR A 656 -18.19 7.34 8.06
N CYS A 657 -17.13 7.09 7.28
CA CYS A 657 -15.85 6.62 7.74
C CYS A 657 -14.77 7.62 7.25
#